data_AF-A0A7X1ZQD9-F1
#
_entry.id   AF-A0A7X1ZQD9-F1
#
_cell.length_a   1.000
_cell.length_b   1.000
_cell.length_c   1.000
_cell.angle_alpha   90.00
_cell.angle_beta   90.00
_cell.angle_gamma   90.00
#
_symmetry.space_group_name_H-M   'P 1'
#
loop_
_entity.id
_entity.type
_entity.pdbx_description
1 polymer ?
#
loop_
_entity_poly.entity_id
_entity_poly.type
_entity_poly.pdbx_seq_one_letter_code
_entity_poly.pdbx_strand_id
1 'polypeptide(L)'
;MIIPIGHESDKVRRLPWISFFLMASCLVIFVLTSVEISKKSEELESTAKELVNYYIQHPYLKLDPETKKLLFGEKENEDVEEMLATYRRRESRKIHLFQDEEQQKLDQLSQRLKNTRDNAPYRKYGYIPAQKSFIGLVTYMFIHGGLLHLLGNLLLLYLTGPFIEDVWGRPIYAVFYIIAGMFSGFMFSLYYPHFNGPLIGASGAIAGLMGAFLIRYWRTKIKFFYIFFLFIRGTFKVPAWVILPIWLALEIFSVNAIDSVNAEGGGVAHWAHIWGFIFGVVVAAGMKRFKIEEKYVHPKIEAQVHFVDEGYKAFEESTQKINEGKADEAYALLLVAARKNPMDKDVVEGLWNQGKELGKEKEAAEFYIRMIESEIRHDLMNVAFEHSADLKEKVPQASISMTCKFTLMTYLTERHNYKEAKELVSELIEEVDLNSSPGLLQNFAIAASEHSPEIAKKVIEICLEHPGITDEQKDVLKTKLKELQSRLPESPPVSDMGEAHAVVSNTEKLTAELESQLGLKPESQPLAEREVQPLADTISLPVVEPETQSAAELVVQQGVETQDRSGIELEGQQAIEPEGQPGLSPEVQPAVEPDKPKSSPAQNQSIMAVKATPLSVNEGKIVLNMDEIGQQLLPLNKIMSIAVAEIAPDQELPYMLIDLFLDDPKTNDHKIRTIRLL
;
A
#
# COMPACT_ATOMS: atom_id res chain seq x y z
N MET A 1 6.88 -6.35 12.97
CA MET A 1 5.71 -5.52 12.59
C MET A 1 5.82 -5.18 11.11
N ILE A 2 4.74 -5.33 10.34
CA ILE A 2 4.67 -5.02 8.90
C ILE A 2 3.56 -3.98 8.73
N ILE A 3 3.86 -2.84 8.10
CA ILE A 3 2.95 -1.69 7.94
C ILE A 3 2.95 -1.26 6.47
N PRO A 4 1.79 -1.13 5.82
CA PRO A 4 1.73 -0.50 4.50
C PRO A 4 2.02 1.00 4.63
N ILE A 5 2.97 1.51 3.84
CA ILE A 5 3.45 2.90 3.92
C ILE A 5 3.21 3.70 2.62
N GLY A 6 2.70 3.05 1.57
CA GLY A 6 2.41 3.68 0.30
C GLY A 6 2.24 2.65 -0.81
N HIS A 7 2.21 3.09 -2.05
CA HIS A 7 2.21 2.21 -3.21
C HIS A 7 2.85 2.92 -4.41
N GLU A 8 3.33 2.19 -5.41
CA GLU A 8 4.14 2.74 -6.52
C GLU A 8 3.45 3.73 -7.47
N SER A 9 2.11 3.83 -7.41
CA SER A 9 1.37 4.89 -8.11
C SER A 9 1.48 6.20 -7.30
N ASP A 10 2.62 6.89 -7.40
CA ASP A 10 2.98 8.01 -6.52
C ASP A 10 2.30 9.35 -6.84
N LYS A 11 1.32 9.40 -7.76
CA LYS A 11 0.66 10.66 -8.14
C LYS A 11 -0.87 10.53 -8.13
N VAL A 12 -1.50 11.22 -7.19
CA VAL A 12 -2.94 11.56 -7.26
C VAL A 12 -3.03 12.83 -8.10
N ARG A 13 -3.86 12.84 -9.16
CA ARG A 13 -3.93 13.97 -10.11
C ARG A 13 -4.64 15.19 -9.52
N ARG A 14 -5.41 14.99 -8.44
CA ARG A 14 -6.14 16.06 -7.73
C ARG A 14 -6.04 15.92 -6.23
N LEU A 15 -6.27 17.04 -5.53
CA LEU A 15 -6.42 17.02 -4.07
C LEU A 15 -7.65 16.20 -3.66
N PRO A 16 -7.48 15.12 -2.86
CA PRO A 16 -8.55 14.21 -2.43
C PRO A 16 -9.31 14.79 -1.23
N TRP A 17 -10.04 15.89 -1.46
CA TRP A 17 -10.73 16.64 -0.42
C TRP A 17 -11.72 15.80 0.38
N ILE A 18 -12.43 14.85 -0.25
CA ILE A 18 -13.40 14.03 0.49
C ILE A 18 -12.66 13.05 1.40
N SER A 19 -11.57 12.44 0.94
CA SER A 19 -10.73 11.56 1.75
C SER A 19 -10.15 12.30 2.95
N PHE A 20 -9.61 13.51 2.75
CA PHE A 20 -9.14 14.36 3.85
C PHE A 20 -10.25 14.80 4.78
N PHE A 21 -11.42 15.15 4.24
CA PHE A 21 -12.58 15.50 5.05
C PHE A 21 -13.05 14.33 5.93
N LEU A 22 -13.09 13.11 5.39
CA LEU A 22 -13.44 11.91 6.15
C LEU A 22 -12.41 11.62 7.25
N MET A 23 -11.11 11.69 6.93
CA MET A 23 -10.04 11.53 7.92
C MET A 23 -10.12 12.59 9.03
N ALA A 24 -10.32 13.85 8.66
CA ALA A 24 -10.47 14.96 9.61
C ALA A 24 -11.73 14.78 10.46
N SER A 25 -12.85 14.33 9.88
CA SER A 25 -14.09 14.07 10.61
C SER A 25 -13.89 12.97 11.66
N CYS A 26 -13.25 11.86 11.30
CA CYS A 26 -12.90 10.79 12.26
C CYS A 26 -11.99 11.30 13.37
N LEU A 27 -10.99 12.12 13.06
CA LEU A 27 -10.09 12.71 14.05
C LEU A 27 -10.82 13.66 15.00
N VAL A 28 -11.61 14.60 14.46
CA VAL A 28 -12.36 15.57 15.26
C VAL A 28 -13.35 14.87 16.18
N ILE A 29 -14.12 13.91 15.65
CA ILE A 29 -15.09 13.14 16.44
C ILE A 29 -14.38 12.33 17.53
N PHE A 30 -13.24 11.72 17.22
CA PHE A 30 -12.44 11.01 18.22
C PHE A 30 -11.98 11.95 19.34
N VAL A 31 -11.43 13.12 19.02
CA VAL A 31 -11.00 14.10 20.03
C VAL A 31 -12.18 14.55 20.88
N LEU A 32 -13.31 14.92 20.27
CA LEU A 32 -14.51 15.38 20.97
C LEU A 32 -15.12 14.32 21.90
N THR A 33 -15.05 13.05 21.53
CA THR A 33 -15.66 11.95 22.29
C THR A 33 -14.70 11.27 23.27
N SER A 34 -13.38 11.33 23.04
CA SER A 34 -12.36 10.60 23.81
C SER A 34 -12.42 10.86 25.32
N VAL A 35 -12.61 12.12 25.73
CA VAL A 35 -12.70 12.50 27.16
C VAL A 35 -13.96 11.91 27.80
N GLU A 36 -15.09 11.98 27.11
CA GLU A 36 -16.36 11.45 27.62
C GLU A 36 -16.35 9.92 27.69
N ILE A 37 -15.80 9.27 26.65
CA ILE A 37 -15.57 7.83 26.61
C ILE A 37 -14.72 7.39 27.80
N SER A 38 -13.59 8.05 28.06
CA SER A 38 -12.69 7.69 29.16
C SER A 38 -13.39 7.80 30.51
N LYS A 39 -14.09 8.92 30.75
CA LYS A 39 -14.85 9.14 31.99
C LYS A 39 -15.95 8.11 32.19
N LYS A 40 -16.72 7.80 31.13
CA LYS A 40 -17.80 6.82 31.21
C LYS A 40 -17.29 5.40 31.39
N SER A 41 -16.15 5.06 30.78
CA SER A 41 -15.49 3.77 31.00
C SER A 41 -15.05 3.59 32.46
N GLU A 42 -14.43 4.62 33.04
CA GLU A 42 -14.01 4.61 34.45
C GLU A 42 -15.21 4.55 35.41
N GLU A 43 -16.29 5.30 35.12
CA GLU A 43 -17.54 5.25 35.88
C GLU A 43 -18.20 3.87 35.79
N LEU A 44 -18.17 3.24 34.62
CA LEU A 44 -18.75 1.91 34.39
C LEU A 44 -17.98 0.85 35.18
N GLU A 45 -16.64 0.87 35.11
CA GLU A 45 -15.77 -0.06 35.82
C GLU A 45 -15.90 0.10 37.35
N SER A 46 -15.88 1.34 37.85
CA SER A 46 -16.04 1.61 39.28
C SER A 46 -17.41 1.21 39.81
N THR A 47 -18.49 1.53 39.09
CA THR A 47 -19.85 1.12 39.48
C THR A 47 -20.01 -0.40 39.43
N ALA A 48 -19.42 -1.07 38.44
CA ALA A 48 -19.42 -2.54 38.36
C ALA A 48 -18.71 -3.18 39.55
N LYS A 49 -17.50 -2.69 39.90
CA LYS A 49 -16.76 -3.17 41.08
C LYS A 49 -17.52 -2.95 42.38
N GLU A 50 -18.12 -1.77 42.55
CA GLU A 50 -18.95 -1.45 43.73
C GLU A 50 -20.15 -2.40 43.83
N LEU A 51 -20.85 -2.62 42.71
CA LEU A 51 -22.02 -3.50 42.66
C LEU A 51 -21.67 -4.96 42.97
N VAL A 52 -20.60 -5.48 42.37
CA VAL A 52 -20.14 -6.86 42.61
C VAL A 52 -19.74 -7.04 44.08
N ASN A 53 -18.96 -6.11 44.63
CA ASN A 53 -18.55 -6.17 46.04
C ASN A 53 -19.77 -6.09 46.97
N TYR A 54 -20.72 -5.20 46.69
CA TYR A 54 -21.94 -5.09 47.48
C TYR A 54 -22.78 -6.37 47.42
N TYR A 55 -22.93 -6.96 46.23
CA TYR A 55 -23.67 -8.20 46.04
C TYR A 55 -23.02 -9.41 46.71
N ILE A 56 -21.68 -9.54 46.67
CA ILE A 56 -20.95 -10.60 47.38
C ILE A 56 -21.14 -10.48 48.91
N GLN A 57 -21.17 -9.25 49.44
CA GLN A 57 -21.42 -8.99 50.87
C GLN A 57 -22.88 -9.26 51.28
N HIS A 58 -23.83 -9.16 50.36
CA HIS A 58 -25.27 -9.33 50.61
C HIS A 58 -25.86 -10.43 49.70
N PRO A 59 -25.43 -11.69 49.86
CA PRO A 59 -25.70 -12.78 48.90
C PRO A 59 -27.18 -13.20 48.84
N TYR A 60 -28.01 -12.74 49.78
CA TYR A 60 -29.46 -12.98 49.86
C TYR A 60 -30.29 -11.99 49.03
N LEU A 61 -29.68 -10.91 48.52
CA LEU A 61 -30.34 -9.98 47.62
C LEU A 61 -30.50 -10.57 46.22
N LYS A 62 -31.42 -10.00 45.43
CA LYS A 62 -31.69 -10.45 44.06
C LYS A 62 -31.09 -9.48 43.06
N LEU A 63 -30.20 -9.97 42.21
CA LEU A 63 -29.68 -9.21 41.07
C LEU A 63 -30.57 -9.43 39.85
N ASP A 64 -30.90 -8.36 39.13
CA ASP A 64 -31.72 -8.49 37.92
C ASP A 64 -30.97 -9.25 36.80
N PRO A 65 -31.68 -10.00 35.93
CA PRO A 65 -31.05 -10.87 34.94
C PRO A 65 -30.14 -10.13 33.95
N GLU A 66 -30.46 -8.89 33.58
CA GLU A 66 -29.69 -8.11 32.63
C GLU A 66 -28.37 -7.62 33.25
N THR A 67 -28.41 -7.14 34.50
CA THR A 67 -27.18 -6.77 35.23
C THR A 67 -26.32 -7.99 35.52
N LYS A 68 -26.94 -9.13 35.87
CA LYS A 68 -26.22 -10.41 36.03
C LYS A 68 -25.45 -10.76 34.75
N LYS A 69 -26.12 -10.70 33.59
CA LYS A 69 -25.50 -10.94 32.28
C LYS A 69 -24.36 -9.94 32.00
N LEU A 70 -24.57 -8.65 32.26
CA LEU A 70 -23.58 -7.61 32.00
C LEU A 70 -22.29 -7.78 32.82
N LEU A 71 -22.40 -8.27 34.06
CA LEU A 71 -21.25 -8.45 34.94
C LEU A 71 -20.54 -9.79 34.76
N PHE A 72 -21.29 -10.85 34.50
CA PHE A 72 -20.79 -12.23 34.57
C PHE A 72 -20.84 -12.97 33.23
N GLY A 73 -21.41 -12.38 32.17
CA GLY A 73 -21.54 -12.98 30.84
C GLY A 73 -22.72 -13.97 30.71
N GLU A 74 -22.88 -14.57 29.52
CA GLU A 74 -23.91 -15.60 29.24
C GLU A 74 -23.54 -16.99 29.77
N LYS A 75 -22.26 -17.30 29.83
CA LYS A 75 -21.77 -18.50 30.50
C LYS A 75 -21.70 -18.16 31.97
N GLU A 76 -22.72 -18.54 32.73
CA GLU A 76 -22.64 -18.53 34.19
C GLU A 76 -21.32 -19.21 34.57
N ASN A 77 -20.36 -18.44 35.09
CA ASN A 77 -19.18 -19.03 35.71
C ASN A 77 -19.73 -19.86 36.88
N GLU A 78 -19.75 -21.19 36.74
CA GLU A 78 -20.14 -22.12 37.81
C GLU A 78 -19.45 -21.74 39.12
N ASP A 79 -18.20 -21.27 39.03
CA ASP A 79 -17.39 -20.73 40.13
C ASP A 79 -18.05 -19.55 40.87
N VAL A 80 -18.67 -18.60 40.16
CA VAL A 80 -19.31 -17.43 40.76
C VAL A 80 -20.60 -17.84 41.46
N GLU A 81 -21.42 -18.69 40.84
CA GLU A 81 -22.66 -19.15 41.45
C GLU A 81 -22.39 -20.12 42.61
N GLU A 82 -21.35 -20.95 42.54
CA GLU A 82 -20.89 -21.81 43.64
C GLU A 82 -20.36 -21.00 44.81
N MET A 83 -19.56 -19.97 44.54
CA MET A 83 -19.10 -19.00 45.54
C MET A 83 -20.29 -18.30 46.21
N LEU A 84 -21.22 -17.74 45.43
CA LEU A 84 -22.43 -17.10 45.95
C LEU A 84 -23.30 -18.08 46.74
N ALA A 85 -23.45 -19.33 46.28
CA ALA A 85 -24.19 -20.37 46.99
C ALA A 85 -23.55 -20.75 48.33
N THR A 86 -22.22 -20.66 48.44
CA THR A 86 -21.47 -20.87 49.69
C THR A 86 -21.74 -19.73 50.68
N TYR A 87 -21.77 -18.49 50.21
CA TYR A 87 -22.12 -17.32 51.03
C TYR A 87 -23.60 -17.34 51.46
N ARG A 88 -24.54 -17.65 50.55
CA ARG A 88 -25.98 -17.81 50.86
C ARG A 88 -26.22 -18.85 51.94
N ARG A 89 -25.51 -19.99 51.90
CA ARG A 89 -25.61 -21.05 52.93
C ARG A 89 -25.13 -20.62 54.32
N ARG A 90 -24.18 -19.67 54.41
CA ARG A 90 -23.73 -19.10 55.68
C ARG A 90 -24.70 -18.04 56.22
N GLU A 91 -25.29 -17.24 55.34
CA GLU A 91 -26.16 -16.11 55.68
C GLU A 91 -27.62 -16.50 55.94
N SER A 92 -28.13 -17.59 55.35
CA SER A 92 -29.54 -18.05 55.48
C SER A 92 -30.04 -18.36 56.90
N ARG A 93 -29.16 -18.28 57.91
CA ARG A 93 -29.49 -18.47 59.33
C ARG A 93 -29.70 -17.14 60.09
N LYS A 94 -29.54 -15.99 59.44
CA LYS A 94 -29.70 -14.65 60.03
C LYS A 94 -31.03 -14.01 59.59
N ILE A 95 -31.60 -13.18 60.46
CA ILE A 95 -32.77 -12.34 60.14
C ILE A 95 -32.25 -11.00 59.63
N HIS A 96 -32.63 -10.62 58.40
CA HIS A 96 -32.21 -9.37 57.76
C HIS A 96 -33.29 -8.30 57.95
N LEU A 97 -33.11 -7.44 58.95
CA LEU A 97 -34.09 -6.41 59.35
C LEU A 97 -34.21 -5.25 58.33
N PHE A 98 -33.25 -5.07 57.43
CA PHE A 98 -33.17 -3.96 56.47
C PHE A 98 -33.10 -4.42 55.01
N GLN A 99 -33.57 -5.64 54.72
CA GLN A 99 -33.45 -6.26 53.40
C GLN A 99 -34.02 -5.41 52.26
N ASP A 100 -35.13 -4.69 52.50
CA ASP A 100 -35.74 -3.82 51.50
C ASP A 100 -34.86 -2.60 51.17
N GLU A 101 -34.20 -2.00 52.16
CA GLU A 101 -33.28 -0.88 51.96
C GLU A 101 -31.99 -1.33 51.25
N GLU A 102 -31.49 -2.51 51.61
CA GLU A 102 -30.31 -3.13 50.98
C GLU A 102 -30.60 -3.50 49.52
N GLN A 103 -31.78 -4.04 49.23
CA GLN A 103 -32.23 -4.32 47.86
C GLN A 103 -32.36 -3.03 47.05
N GLN A 104 -32.94 -1.95 47.61
CA GLN A 104 -33.03 -0.66 46.94
C GLN A 104 -31.64 -0.11 46.58
N LYS A 105 -30.65 -0.27 47.46
CA LYS A 105 -29.27 0.15 47.15
C LYS A 105 -28.65 -0.68 46.02
N LEU A 106 -28.86 -2.00 46.01
CA LEU A 106 -28.41 -2.86 44.91
C LEU A 106 -29.07 -2.47 43.58
N ASP A 107 -30.37 -2.17 43.60
CA ASP A 107 -31.13 -1.75 42.43
C ASP A 107 -30.65 -0.39 41.91
N GLN A 108 -30.33 0.55 42.80
CA GLN A 108 -29.75 1.85 42.44
C GLN A 108 -28.39 1.70 41.76
N LEU A 109 -27.50 0.85 42.30
CA LEU A 109 -26.21 0.55 41.67
C LEU A 109 -26.40 -0.10 40.30
N SER A 110 -27.35 -1.04 40.20
CA SER A 110 -27.68 -1.73 38.94
C SER A 110 -28.16 -0.74 37.88
N GLN A 111 -29.07 0.15 38.27
CA GLN A 111 -29.60 1.18 37.39
C GLN A 111 -28.54 2.21 37.01
N ARG A 112 -27.65 2.60 37.93
CA ARG A 112 -26.51 3.47 37.63
C ARG A 112 -25.59 2.84 36.59
N LEU A 113 -25.26 1.56 36.75
CA LEU A 113 -24.41 0.83 35.81
C LEU A 113 -25.04 0.82 34.40
N LYS A 114 -26.32 0.44 34.30
CA LYS A 114 -27.06 0.42 33.02
C LYS A 114 -27.16 1.81 32.39
N ASN A 115 -27.49 2.83 33.18
CA ASN A 115 -27.59 4.21 32.69
C ASN A 115 -26.23 4.71 32.18
N THR A 116 -25.14 4.43 32.89
CA THR A 116 -23.79 4.80 32.45
C THR A 116 -23.41 4.08 31.16
N ARG A 117 -23.73 2.77 31.07
CA ARG A 117 -23.54 1.95 29.86
C ARG A 117 -24.28 2.56 28.67
N ASP A 118 -25.59 2.76 28.80
CA ASP A 118 -26.46 3.13 27.69
C ASP A 118 -26.25 4.58 27.22
N ASN A 119 -25.74 5.44 28.10
CA ASN A 119 -25.32 6.79 27.74
C ASN A 119 -23.86 6.88 27.26
N ALA A 120 -23.12 5.77 27.21
CA ALA A 120 -21.75 5.79 26.71
C ALA A 120 -21.73 6.18 25.21
N PRO A 121 -20.78 7.02 24.77
CA PRO A 121 -20.72 7.49 23.38
C PRO A 121 -20.72 6.36 22.33
N TYR A 122 -20.07 5.23 22.61
CA TYR A 122 -20.06 4.07 21.73
C TYR A 122 -21.46 3.47 21.50
N ARG A 123 -22.33 3.41 22.51
CA ARG A 123 -23.70 2.94 22.35
C ARG A 123 -24.61 3.99 21.71
N LYS A 124 -24.36 5.27 22.00
CA LYS A 124 -25.16 6.38 21.46
C LYS A 124 -24.94 6.60 19.96
N TYR A 125 -23.69 6.50 19.50
CA TYR A 125 -23.33 6.80 18.11
C TYR A 125 -22.88 5.58 17.30
N GLY A 126 -22.59 4.46 17.94
CA GLY A 126 -22.33 3.19 17.26
C GLY A 126 -23.61 2.56 16.71
N TYR A 127 -23.44 1.52 15.89
CA TYR A 127 -24.55 0.75 15.36
C TYR A 127 -24.76 -0.50 16.20
N ILE A 128 -25.95 -0.66 16.79
CA ILE A 128 -26.32 -1.85 17.56
C ILE A 128 -27.29 -2.68 16.71
N PRO A 129 -26.90 -3.87 16.22
CA PRO A 129 -27.74 -4.74 15.39
C PRO A 129 -29.12 -5.02 15.98
N ALA A 130 -29.19 -5.29 17.29
CA ALA A 130 -30.46 -5.53 17.98
C ALA A 130 -31.44 -4.34 17.92
N GLN A 131 -30.93 -3.11 17.81
CA GLN A 131 -31.74 -1.88 17.77
C GLN A 131 -32.10 -1.44 16.35
N LYS A 132 -31.38 -1.93 15.32
CA LYS A 132 -31.63 -1.63 13.90
C LYS A 132 -31.71 -0.13 13.58
N SER A 133 -30.93 0.68 14.29
CA SER A 133 -30.92 2.14 14.12
C SER A 133 -30.34 2.53 12.76
N PHE A 134 -31.15 3.17 11.90
CA PHE A 134 -30.70 3.65 10.60
C PHE A 134 -29.62 4.73 10.70
N ILE A 135 -29.77 5.68 11.65
CA ILE A 135 -28.75 6.70 11.88
C ILE A 135 -27.44 6.06 12.40
N GLY A 136 -27.56 5.00 13.21
CA GLY A 136 -26.43 4.22 13.69
C GLY A 136 -25.60 3.63 12.55
N LEU A 137 -26.23 3.14 11.47
CA LEU A 137 -25.54 2.63 10.26
C LEU A 137 -24.69 3.68 9.55
N VAL A 138 -24.86 4.97 9.86
CA VAL A 138 -24.02 6.05 9.33
C VAL A 138 -23.02 6.52 10.38
N THR A 139 -23.48 6.82 11.59
CA THR A 139 -22.65 7.45 12.63
C THR A 139 -21.54 6.53 13.15
N TYR A 140 -21.74 5.20 13.07
CA TYR A 140 -20.75 4.26 13.58
C TYR A 140 -19.40 4.33 12.85
N MET A 141 -19.38 4.74 11.57
CA MET A 141 -18.17 4.87 10.77
C MET A 141 -17.18 5.90 11.34
N PHE A 142 -17.65 6.85 12.16
CA PHE A 142 -16.85 7.98 12.61
C PHE A 142 -16.39 7.87 14.06
N ILE A 143 -17.01 7.01 14.87
CA ILE A 143 -16.65 6.80 16.27
C ILE A 143 -15.62 5.67 16.39
N HIS A 144 -14.59 5.86 17.22
CA HIS A 144 -13.44 4.95 17.29
C HIS A 144 -13.11 4.57 18.73
N GLY A 145 -12.82 3.28 18.93
CA GLY A 145 -12.59 2.65 20.23
C GLY A 145 -11.30 3.05 20.95
N GLY A 146 -10.38 3.73 20.27
CA GLY A 146 -9.06 4.07 20.79
C GLY A 146 -8.11 4.60 19.71
N LEU A 147 -6.93 5.07 20.14
CA LEU A 147 -5.98 5.74 19.24
C LEU A 147 -5.44 4.81 18.15
N LEU A 148 -5.03 3.59 18.48
CA LEU A 148 -4.56 2.62 17.49
C LEU A 148 -5.65 2.24 16.47
N HIS A 149 -6.90 2.12 16.94
CA HIS A 149 -8.04 1.85 16.07
C HIS A 149 -8.25 3.01 15.10
N LEU A 150 -8.21 4.27 15.57
CA LEU A 150 -8.27 5.45 14.70
C LEU A 150 -7.11 5.47 13.70
N LEU A 151 -5.87 5.37 14.17
CA LEU A 151 -4.68 5.46 13.31
C LEU A 151 -4.66 4.38 12.23
N GLY A 152 -5.08 3.15 12.55
CA GLY A 152 -5.21 2.08 11.57
C GLY A 152 -6.22 2.41 10.47
N ASN A 153 -7.39 2.95 10.85
CA ASN A 153 -8.40 3.39 9.88
C ASN A 153 -7.90 4.56 9.02
N LEU A 154 -7.28 5.57 9.63
CA LEU A 154 -6.74 6.72 8.88
C LEU A 154 -5.64 6.28 7.91
N LEU A 155 -4.76 5.35 8.31
CA LEU A 155 -3.71 4.82 7.45
C LEU A 155 -4.29 4.09 6.23
N LEU A 156 -5.24 3.16 6.44
CA LEU A 156 -5.85 2.41 5.33
C LEU A 156 -6.70 3.32 4.43
N LEU A 157 -7.41 4.29 5.01
CA LEU A 157 -8.15 5.30 4.26
C LEU A 157 -7.20 6.19 3.44
N TYR A 158 -6.06 6.59 3.99
CA TYR A 158 -5.04 7.34 3.26
C TYR A 158 -4.44 6.53 2.10
N LEU A 159 -4.23 5.24 2.27
CA LEU A 159 -3.63 4.36 1.25
C LEU A 159 -4.58 4.01 0.10
N THR A 160 -5.90 4.06 0.33
CA THR A 160 -6.89 3.60 -0.66
C THR A 160 -7.82 4.71 -1.13
N GLY A 161 -8.30 5.55 -0.20
CA GLY A 161 -9.30 6.59 -0.43
C GLY A 161 -8.92 7.57 -1.55
N PRO A 162 -7.78 8.28 -1.46
CA PRO A 162 -7.35 9.25 -2.47
C PRO A 162 -7.34 8.74 -3.92
N PHE A 163 -6.97 7.48 -4.12
CA PHE A 163 -6.87 6.88 -5.46
C PHE A 163 -8.23 6.53 -6.03
N ILE A 164 -9.12 5.98 -5.20
CA ILE A 164 -10.51 5.76 -5.61
C ILE A 164 -11.22 7.10 -5.82
N GLU A 165 -10.96 8.09 -4.97
CA GLU A 165 -11.46 9.44 -5.16
C GLU A 165 -10.97 10.05 -6.46
N ASP A 166 -9.70 9.83 -6.88
CA ASP A 166 -9.14 10.28 -8.15
C ASP A 166 -9.77 9.63 -9.40
N VAL A 167 -10.15 8.36 -9.30
CA VAL A 167 -10.79 7.65 -10.42
C VAL A 167 -12.28 7.96 -10.52
N TRP A 168 -12.99 8.04 -9.38
CA TRP A 168 -14.45 8.13 -9.38
C TRP A 168 -15.01 9.54 -9.20
N GLY A 169 -14.19 10.50 -8.76
CA GLY A 169 -14.68 11.84 -8.48
C GLY A 169 -15.26 11.94 -7.08
N ARG A 170 -15.18 13.15 -6.53
CA ARG A 170 -15.68 13.49 -5.19
C ARG A 170 -17.10 12.99 -4.90
N PRO A 171 -18.12 13.22 -5.76
CA PRO A 171 -19.49 12.84 -5.41
C PRO A 171 -19.71 11.32 -5.41
N ILE A 172 -19.18 10.59 -6.40
CA ILE A 172 -19.33 9.14 -6.49
C ILE A 172 -18.55 8.47 -5.37
N TYR A 173 -17.33 8.94 -5.09
CA TYR A 173 -16.53 8.47 -3.96
C TYR A 173 -17.23 8.67 -2.61
N ALA A 174 -17.80 9.86 -2.36
CA ALA A 174 -18.51 10.15 -1.12
C ALA A 174 -19.72 9.21 -0.92
N VAL A 175 -20.54 9.06 -1.96
CA VAL A 175 -21.71 8.16 -1.95
C VAL A 175 -21.28 6.71 -1.78
N PHE A 176 -20.25 6.28 -2.50
CA PHE A 176 -19.70 4.93 -2.38
C PHE A 176 -19.23 4.63 -0.96
N TYR A 177 -18.47 5.54 -0.34
CA TYR A 177 -17.95 5.35 1.01
C TYR A 177 -19.08 5.13 2.03
N ILE A 178 -20.11 5.99 2.00
CA ILE A 178 -21.26 5.89 2.91
C ILE A 178 -22.05 4.60 2.66
N ILE A 179 -22.36 4.27 1.40
CA ILE A 179 -23.10 3.05 1.08
C ILE A 179 -22.30 1.80 1.44
N ALA A 180 -20.98 1.79 1.19
CA ALA A 180 -20.12 0.66 1.55
C ALA A 180 -20.12 0.40 3.06
N GLY A 181 -20.03 1.46 3.87
CA GLY A 181 -20.17 1.34 5.32
C GLY A 181 -21.56 0.86 5.74
N MET A 182 -22.62 1.50 5.26
CA MET A 182 -24.00 1.09 5.57
C MET A 182 -24.27 -0.37 5.18
N PHE A 183 -23.79 -0.81 4.01
CA PHE A 183 -23.92 -2.19 3.55
C PHE A 183 -23.13 -3.16 4.44
N SER A 184 -21.90 -2.80 4.79
CA SER A 184 -21.05 -3.56 5.71
C SER A 184 -21.72 -3.77 7.08
N GLY A 185 -22.20 -2.69 7.71
CA GLY A 185 -22.91 -2.75 8.98
C GLY A 185 -24.25 -3.50 8.89
N PHE A 186 -24.98 -3.32 7.79
CA PHE A 186 -26.23 -4.05 7.54
C PHE A 186 -25.99 -5.55 7.40
N MET A 187 -25.02 -5.98 6.60
CA MET A 187 -24.69 -7.40 6.43
C MET A 187 -24.20 -8.03 7.74
N PHE A 188 -23.44 -7.28 8.54
CA PHE A 188 -23.08 -7.70 9.90
C PHE A 188 -24.34 -7.94 10.76
N SER A 189 -25.34 -7.05 10.71
CA SER A 189 -26.59 -7.25 11.46
C SER A 189 -27.47 -8.39 10.98
N LEU A 190 -27.36 -8.80 9.69
CA LEU A 190 -28.05 -10.00 9.22
C LEU A 190 -27.44 -11.27 9.80
N TYR A 191 -26.12 -11.27 9.99
CA TYR A 191 -25.42 -12.41 10.59
C TYR A 191 -25.58 -12.45 12.12
N TYR A 192 -25.58 -11.28 12.77
CA TYR A 192 -25.74 -11.16 14.22
C TYR A 192 -26.94 -10.28 14.62
N PRO A 193 -28.19 -10.71 14.36
CA PRO A 193 -29.39 -9.87 14.54
C PRO A 193 -29.70 -9.54 16.00
N HIS A 194 -29.21 -10.35 16.94
CA HIS A 194 -29.43 -10.17 18.39
C HIS A 194 -28.21 -9.59 19.12
N PHE A 195 -27.16 -9.22 18.38
CA PHE A 195 -25.96 -8.63 18.98
C PHE A 195 -26.28 -7.26 19.57
N ASN A 196 -26.02 -7.15 20.88
CA ASN A 196 -26.31 -5.96 21.67
C ASN A 196 -25.08 -5.05 21.85
N GLY A 197 -23.90 -5.45 21.38
CA GLY A 197 -22.71 -4.61 21.38
C GLY A 197 -22.76 -3.53 20.27
N PRO A 198 -22.12 -2.37 20.46
CA PRO A 198 -22.01 -1.37 19.42
C PRO A 198 -20.91 -1.74 18.42
N LEU A 199 -21.27 -1.81 17.13
CA LEU A 199 -20.32 -1.75 16.02
C LEU A 199 -19.82 -0.31 15.89
N ILE A 200 -18.51 -0.12 15.76
CA ILE A 200 -17.85 1.19 15.66
C ILE A 200 -16.65 1.12 14.70
N GLY A 201 -16.30 2.25 14.09
CA GLY A 201 -15.11 2.41 13.24
C GLY A 201 -15.40 2.44 11.73
N ALA A 202 -14.55 3.15 11.00
CA ALA A 202 -14.63 3.33 9.55
C ALA A 202 -14.30 2.06 8.73
N SER A 203 -13.85 0.99 9.38
CA SER A 203 -13.14 -0.12 8.75
C SER A 203 -14.00 -0.90 7.76
N GLY A 204 -15.32 -0.98 7.97
CA GLY A 204 -16.25 -1.58 7.00
C GLY A 204 -16.32 -0.82 5.68
N ALA A 205 -16.39 0.51 5.74
CA ALA A 205 -16.37 1.37 4.55
C ALA A 205 -15.00 1.32 3.85
N ILE A 206 -13.91 1.30 4.63
CA ILE A 206 -12.55 1.19 4.11
C ILE A 206 -12.29 -0.18 3.48
N ALA A 207 -12.84 -1.26 4.03
CA ALA A 207 -12.80 -2.57 3.40
C ALA A 207 -13.46 -2.52 2.00
N GLY A 208 -14.57 -1.78 1.85
CA GLY A 208 -15.14 -1.47 0.54
C GLY A 208 -14.19 -0.72 -0.39
N LEU A 209 -13.48 0.30 0.11
CA LEU A 209 -12.44 0.97 -0.67
C LEU A 209 -11.31 0.03 -1.08
N MET A 210 -10.88 -0.88 -0.19
CA MET A 210 -9.88 -1.91 -0.50
C MET A 210 -10.36 -2.86 -1.60
N GLY A 211 -11.63 -3.29 -1.55
CA GLY A 211 -12.24 -4.11 -2.60
C GLY A 211 -12.29 -3.40 -3.96
N ALA A 212 -12.65 -2.12 -3.96
CA ALA A 212 -12.62 -1.29 -5.16
C ALA A 212 -11.18 -1.10 -5.69
N PHE A 213 -10.23 -0.87 -4.78
CA PHE A 213 -8.81 -0.72 -5.09
C PHE A 213 -8.23 -1.98 -5.72
N LEU A 214 -8.61 -3.18 -5.24
CA LEU A 214 -8.22 -4.44 -5.86
C LEU A 214 -8.61 -4.47 -7.35
N ILE A 215 -9.81 -4.02 -7.71
CA ILE A 215 -10.26 -4.07 -9.11
C ILE A 215 -9.61 -2.98 -9.96
N ARG A 216 -9.47 -1.76 -9.43
CA ARG A 216 -8.96 -0.62 -10.20
C ARG A 216 -7.44 -0.59 -10.31
N TYR A 217 -6.74 -1.01 -9.26
CA TYR A 217 -5.29 -0.93 -9.10
C TYR A 217 -4.67 -2.31 -8.88
N TRP A 218 -5.24 -3.36 -9.49
CA TRP A 218 -4.88 -4.76 -9.24
C TRP A 218 -3.38 -5.06 -9.40
N ARG A 219 -2.69 -4.41 -10.35
CA ARG A 219 -1.24 -4.58 -10.59
C ARG A 219 -0.36 -3.71 -9.71
N THR A 220 -0.91 -2.68 -9.07
CA THR A 220 -0.17 -1.70 -8.29
C THR A 220 0.49 -2.38 -7.09
N LYS A 221 1.79 -2.19 -6.93
CA LYS A 221 2.53 -2.72 -5.78
C LYS A 221 2.43 -1.79 -4.58
N ILE A 222 1.88 -2.33 -3.49
CA ILE A 222 1.81 -1.69 -2.18
C ILE A 222 3.17 -1.87 -1.50
N LYS A 223 3.75 -0.76 -1.03
CA LYS A 223 5.01 -0.70 -0.30
C LYS A 223 4.75 -0.93 1.18
N PHE A 224 5.39 -1.95 1.73
CA PHE A 224 5.34 -2.30 3.13
C PHE A 224 6.67 -1.95 3.80
N PHE A 225 6.60 -1.32 4.96
CA PHE A 225 7.69 -1.19 5.91
C PHE A 225 7.64 -2.35 6.88
N TYR A 226 8.79 -2.92 7.22
CA TYR A 226 8.87 -3.90 8.29
C TYR A 226 9.98 -3.58 9.27
N ILE A 227 9.73 -3.94 10.53
CA ILE A 227 10.70 -3.92 11.60
C ILE A 227 10.62 -5.25 12.38
N PHE A 228 11.73 -5.99 12.38
CA PHE A 228 11.94 -7.23 13.14
C PHE A 228 13.07 -6.98 14.13
N PHE A 229 12.75 -6.92 15.43
CA PHE A 229 13.66 -6.37 16.45
C PHE A 229 14.12 -4.93 16.13
N LEU A 230 14.77 -4.26 17.08
CA LEU A 230 15.13 -2.84 16.94
C LEU A 230 16.15 -2.57 15.80
N PHE A 231 16.76 -3.63 15.24
CA PHE A 231 17.90 -3.53 14.32
C PHE A 231 17.62 -4.01 12.89
N ILE A 232 16.60 -4.83 12.63
CA ILE A 232 16.28 -5.30 11.27
C ILE A 232 15.08 -4.51 10.75
N ARG A 233 15.34 -3.53 9.89
CA ARG A 233 14.33 -2.69 9.25
C ARG A 233 14.53 -2.65 7.74
N GLY A 234 13.43 -2.61 6.99
CA GLY A 234 13.48 -2.54 5.54
C GLY A 234 12.12 -2.26 4.91
N THR A 235 12.08 -2.28 3.58
CA THR A 235 10.84 -2.13 2.82
C THR A 235 10.76 -3.16 1.70
N PHE A 236 9.57 -3.70 1.45
CA PHE A 236 9.29 -4.56 0.29
C PHE A 236 8.00 -4.11 -0.41
N LYS A 237 7.80 -4.56 -1.65
CA LYS A 237 6.65 -4.20 -2.48
C LYS A 237 5.87 -5.45 -2.86
N VAL A 238 4.55 -5.44 -2.67
CA VAL A 238 3.66 -6.56 -3.02
C VAL A 238 2.50 -6.08 -3.88
N PRO A 239 2.18 -6.74 -5.01
CA PRO A 239 1.02 -6.39 -5.82
C PRO A 239 -0.30 -6.47 -5.03
N ALA A 240 -1.23 -5.54 -5.31
CA ALA A 240 -2.54 -5.49 -4.69
C ALA A 240 -3.34 -6.80 -4.87
N TRP A 241 -3.24 -7.43 -6.05
CA TRP A 241 -3.89 -8.72 -6.34
C TRP A 241 -3.40 -9.89 -5.49
N VAL A 242 -2.23 -9.76 -4.83
CA VAL A 242 -1.73 -10.78 -3.90
C VAL A 242 -2.17 -10.43 -2.49
N ILE A 243 -1.89 -9.22 -2.03
CA ILE A 243 -2.01 -8.88 -0.61
C ILE A 243 -3.46 -8.67 -0.16
N LEU A 244 -4.34 -8.13 -1.01
CA LEU A 244 -5.74 -7.89 -0.64
C LEU A 244 -6.56 -9.19 -0.54
N PRO A 245 -6.40 -10.19 -1.43
CA PRO A 245 -6.99 -11.51 -1.22
C PRO A 245 -6.43 -12.24 0.00
N ILE A 246 -5.13 -12.12 0.30
CA ILE A 246 -4.55 -12.68 1.53
C ILE A 246 -5.20 -12.03 2.76
N TRP A 247 -5.33 -10.70 2.77
CA TRP A 247 -6.03 -10.00 3.85
C TRP A 247 -7.46 -10.49 4.01
N LEU A 248 -8.23 -10.62 2.92
CA LEU A 248 -9.59 -11.15 2.97
C LEU A 248 -9.64 -12.59 3.50
N ALA A 249 -8.70 -13.44 3.10
CA ALA A 249 -8.61 -14.80 3.62
C ALA A 249 -8.36 -14.80 5.14
N LEU A 250 -7.47 -13.94 5.63
CA LEU A 250 -7.23 -13.77 7.07
C LEU A 250 -8.50 -13.32 7.80
N GLU A 251 -9.25 -12.37 7.26
CA GLU A 251 -10.55 -11.96 7.83
C GLU A 251 -11.51 -13.16 7.94
N ILE A 252 -11.63 -13.98 6.90
CA ILE A 252 -12.48 -15.18 6.88
C ILE A 252 -12.02 -16.21 7.92
N PHE A 253 -10.71 -16.43 8.08
CA PHE A 253 -10.19 -17.34 9.11
C PHE A 253 -10.45 -16.81 10.53
N SER A 254 -10.40 -15.49 10.71
CA SER A 254 -10.59 -14.85 12.01
C SER A 254 -12.06 -14.79 12.47
N VAL A 255 -13.03 -14.92 11.55
CA VAL A 255 -14.46 -15.01 11.89
C VAL A 255 -14.74 -16.08 12.96
N ASN A 256 -14.14 -17.26 12.86
CA ASN A 256 -14.44 -18.38 13.78
C ASN A 256 -13.62 -18.34 15.08
N ALA A 257 -12.54 -17.57 15.12
CA ALA A 257 -11.60 -17.54 16.25
C ALA A 257 -11.90 -16.41 17.25
N ILE A 258 -12.58 -15.33 16.83
CA ILE A 258 -12.66 -14.08 17.61
C ILE A 258 -14.12 -13.62 17.85
N ASP A 259 -15.07 -13.88 16.94
CA ASP A 259 -16.47 -13.43 17.12
C ASP A 259 -17.26 -14.25 18.18
N SER A 260 -16.78 -15.44 18.55
CA SER A 260 -17.45 -16.34 19.51
C SER A 260 -17.11 -16.08 20.97
N VAL A 261 -16.11 -15.23 21.27
CA VAL A 261 -15.56 -15.08 22.64
C VAL A 261 -15.87 -13.71 23.26
N ASN A 262 -16.08 -12.65 22.47
CA ASN A 262 -16.17 -11.26 22.99
C ASN A 262 -17.48 -10.53 22.63
N ALA A 263 -18.63 -11.21 22.73
CA ALA A 263 -19.93 -10.68 22.34
C ALA A 263 -20.36 -9.38 23.06
N GLU A 264 -19.69 -8.97 24.14
CA GLU A 264 -19.99 -7.74 24.87
C GLU A 264 -18.75 -6.86 25.19
N GLY A 265 -17.53 -7.34 24.91
CA GLY A 265 -16.28 -6.76 25.48
C GLY A 265 -15.23 -6.22 24.50
N GLY A 266 -15.47 -6.28 23.19
CA GLY A 266 -14.55 -5.76 22.18
C GLY A 266 -13.88 -6.85 21.35
N GLY A 267 -14.01 -6.72 20.04
CA GLY A 267 -13.48 -7.63 19.02
C GLY A 267 -13.49 -6.93 17.68
N VAL A 268 -12.79 -7.51 16.70
CA VAL A 268 -12.76 -7.00 15.33
C VAL A 268 -13.93 -7.60 14.57
N ALA A 269 -14.79 -6.77 14.00
CA ALA A 269 -15.98 -7.21 13.27
C ALA A 269 -15.63 -7.74 11.86
N HIS A 270 -14.98 -8.91 11.81
CA HIS A 270 -14.47 -9.52 10.58
C HIS A 270 -15.56 -9.72 9.52
N TRP A 271 -16.78 -10.08 9.92
CA TRP A 271 -17.92 -10.16 9.01
C TRP A 271 -18.26 -8.84 8.32
N ALA A 272 -18.15 -7.72 9.04
CA ALA A 272 -18.38 -6.40 8.45
C ALA A 272 -17.33 -6.11 7.37
N HIS A 273 -16.05 -6.45 7.63
CA HIS A 273 -14.96 -6.26 6.68
C HIS A 273 -15.13 -7.10 5.41
N ILE A 274 -15.46 -8.38 5.55
CA ILE A 274 -15.67 -9.30 4.43
C ILE A 274 -16.74 -8.75 3.47
N TRP A 275 -17.90 -8.38 4.01
CA TRP A 275 -19.00 -7.87 3.20
C TRP A 275 -18.74 -6.47 2.63
N GLY A 276 -18.04 -5.62 3.37
CA GLY A 276 -17.55 -4.34 2.85
C GLY A 276 -16.63 -4.56 1.64
N PHE A 277 -15.64 -5.44 1.75
CA PHE A 277 -14.71 -5.77 0.67
C PHE A 277 -15.41 -6.33 -0.56
N ILE A 278 -16.32 -7.31 -0.38
CA ILE A 278 -17.12 -7.90 -1.46
C ILE A 278 -17.93 -6.82 -2.16
N PHE A 279 -18.60 -5.94 -1.42
CA PHE A 279 -19.35 -4.82 -1.98
C PHE A 279 -18.48 -3.94 -2.88
N GLY A 280 -17.29 -3.58 -2.40
CA GLY A 280 -16.32 -2.80 -3.18
C GLY A 280 -15.89 -3.47 -4.48
N VAL A 281 -15.58 -4.77 -4.41
CA VAL A 281 -15.24 -5.58 -5.59
C VAL A 281 -16.37 -5.58 -6.60
N VAL A 282 -17.60 -5.84 -6.16
CA VAL A 282 -18.78 -5.94 -7.03
C VAL A 282 -19.07 -4.61 -7.71
N VAL A 283 -19.08 -3.50 -6.96
CA VAL A 283 -19.34 -2.16 -7.51
C VAL A 283 -18.26 -1.77 -8.51
N ALA A 284 -16.98 -1.94 -8.16
CA ALA A 284 -15.89 -1.58 -9.06
C ALA A 284 -15.84 -2.46 -10.32
N ALA A 285 -16.12 -3.76 -10.19
CA ALA A 285 -16.23 -4.66 -11.32
C ALA A 285 -17.40 -4.29 -12.24
N GLY A 286 -18.56 -3.91 -11.66
CA GLY A 286 -19.71 -3.41 -12.39
C GLY A 286 -19.39 -2.12 -13.15
N MET A 287 -18.79 -1.13 -12.48
CA MET A 287 -18.38 0.14 -13.09
C MET A 287 -17.45 -0.06 -14.29
N LYS A 288 -16.49 -0.99 -14.17
CA LYS A 288 -15.59 -1.37 -15.26
C LYS A 288 -16.30 -2.13 -16.38
N ARG A 289 -17.14 -3.12 -16.04
CA ARG A 289 -17.85 -3.98 -17.01
C ARG A 289 -18.84 -3.21 -17.88
N PHE A 290 -19.48 -2.19 -17.30
CA PHE A 290 -20.45 -1.34 -17.99
C PHE A 290 -19.82 -0.04 -18.53
N LYS A 291 -18.50 0.12 -18.41
CA LYS A 291 -17.76 1.32 -18.86
C LYS A 291 -18.38 2.63 -18.33
N ILE A 292 -18.96 2.58 -17.13
CA ILE A 292 -19.62 3.75 -16.51
C ILE A 292 -18.59 4.85 -16.27
N GLU A 293 -17.37 4.43 -15.89
CA GLU A 293 -16.24 5.33 -15.72
C GLU A 293 -15.98 6.10 -17.01
N GLU A 294 -15.70 5.41 -18.11
CA GLU A 294 -15.40 6.00 -19.43
C GLU A 294 -16.55 6.88 -19.92
N LYS A 295 -17.80 6.46 -19.71
CA LYS A 295 -18.98 7.12 -20.31
C LYS A 295 -19.45 8.36 -19.55
N TYR A 296 -19.36 8.37 -18.21
CA TYR A 296 -20.00 9.40 -17.39
C TYR A 296 -19.09 10.08 -16.39
N VAL A 297 -18.00 9.43 -16.00
CA VAL A 297 -17.15 9.85 -14.88
C VAL A 297 -15.89 10.53 -15.40
N HIS A 298 -15.16 9.89 -16.31
CA HIS A 298 -13.95 10.42 -16.95
C HIS A 298 -14.18 11.79 -17.60
N PRO A 299 -15.18 12.00 -18.47
CA PRO A 299 -15.38 13.31 -19.12
C PRO A 299 -15.67 14.44 -18.12
N LYS A 300 -16.40 14.16 -17.05
CA LYS A 300 -16.72 15.15 -15.99
C LYS A 300 -15.53 15.42 -15.08
N ILE A 301 -14.71 14.41 -14.83
CA ILE A 301 -13.50 14.53 -14.03
C ILE A 301 -12.43 15.27 -14.82
N GLU A 302 -12.19 14.90 -16.06
CA GLU A 302 -11.24 15.56 -16.96
C GLU A 302 -11.59 17.04 -17.07
N ALA A 303 -12.85 17.40 -17.35
CA ALA A 303 -13.35 18.78 -17.29
C ALA A 303 -12.98 19.56 -16.01
N GLN A 304 -12.89 18.89 -14.86
CA GLN A 304 -12.51 19.49 -13.57
C GLN A 304 -11.00 19.46 -13.31
N VAL A 305 -10.26 18.51 -13.89
CA VAL A 305 -8.80 18.40 -13.81
C VAL A 305 -8.12 19.42 -14.74
N HIS A 306 -8.73 19.72 -15.90
CA HIS A 306 -8.25 20.75 -16.84
C HIS A 306 -8.23 22.18 -16.24
N PHE A 307 -8.83 22.40 -15.07
CA PHE A 307 -8.74 23.67 -14.36
C PHE A 307 -7.42 23.84 -13.58
N VAL A 308 -6.62 22.78 -13.43
CA VAL A 308 -5.41 22.77 -12.58
C VAL A 308 -4.13 22.53 -13.38
N ASP A 309 -4.19 21.95 -14.59
CA ASP A 309 -3.02 21.66 -15.42
C ASP A 309 -3.10 22.36 -16.78
N GLU A 310 -2.55 23.57 -16.88
CA GLU A 310 -2.51 24.36 -18.11
C GLU A 310 -1.68 23.69 -19.22
N GLY A 311 -0.69 22.86 -18.88
CA GLY A 311 0.18 22.18 -19.83
C GLY A 311 -0.54 21.09 -20.61
N TYR A 312 -1.22 20.19 -19.89
CA TYR A 312 -2.01 19.12 -20.50
C TYR A 312 -3.11 19.65 -21.43
N LYS A 313 -3.81 20.72 -21.02
CA LYS A 313 -4.85 21.34 -21.86
C LYS A 313 -4.27 21.87 -23.17
N ALA A 314 -3.12 22.54 -23.12
CA ALA A 314 -2.47 23.04 -24.33
C ALA A 314 -2.00 21.91 -25.24
N PHE A 315 -1.52 20.81 -24.67
CA PHE A 315 -1.12 19.62 -25.42
C PHE A 315 -2.33 18.95 -26.14
N GLU A 316 -3.46 18.78 -25.45
CA GLU A 316 -4.67 18.21 -26.05
C GLU A 316 -5.27 19.11 -27.13
N GLU A 317 -5.41 20.42 -26.86
CA GLU A 317 -5.86 21.40 -27.85
C GLU A 317 -4.92 21.42 -29.06
N SER A 318 -3.60 21.31 -28.84
CA SER A 318 -2.64 21.22 -29.95
C SER A 318 -2.85 19.96 -30.79
N THR A 319 -3.14 18.82 -30.17
CA THR A 319 -3.41 17.56 -30.88
C THR A 319 -4.67 17.68 -31.73
N GLN A 320 -5.73 18.30 -31.19
CA GLN A 320 -6.94 18.58 -31.96
C GLN A 320 -6.64 19.52 -33.15
N LYS A 321 -5.86 20.58 -32.94
CA LYS A 321 -5.47 21.52 -34.00
C LYS A 321 -4.64 20.85 -35.10
N ILE A 322 -3.75 19.92 -34.75
CA ILE A 322 -3.02 19.10 -35.71
C ILE A 322 -3.99 18.28 -36.57
N ASN A 323 -4.97 17.62 -35.95
CA ASN A 323 -5.99 16.83 -36.65
C ASN A 323 -6.90 17.70 -37.56
N GLU A 324 -7.11 18.96 -37.21
CA GLU A 324 -7.83 19.95 -38.03
C GLU A 324 -6.96 20.54 -39.18
N GLY A 325 -5.70 20.11 -39.32
CA GLY A 325 -4.76 20.66 -40.30
C GLY A 325 -4.18 22.03 -39.94
N LYS A 326 -4.39 22.49 -38.71
CA LYS A 326 -3.91 23.79 -38.18
C LYS A 326 -2.61 23.61 -37.40
N ALA A 327 -1.61 23.07 -38.07
CA ALA A 327 -0.32 22.71 -37.49
C ALA A 327 0.41 23.91 -36.83
N ASP A 328 0.33 25.11 -37.41
CA ASP A 328 0.94 26.32 -36.86
C ASP A 328 0.25 26.83 -35.58
N GLU A 329 -1.08 26.73 -35.50
CA GLU A 329 -1.82 27.08 -34.27
C GLU A 329 -1.48 26.11 -33.13
N ALA A 330 -1.36 24.81 -33.45
CA ALA A 330 -0.93 23.79 -32.51
C ALA A 330 0.48 24.10 -31.95
N TYR A 331 1.41 24.46 -32.83
CA TYR A 331 2.76 24.84 -32.45
C TYR A 331 2.78 26.07 -31.53
N ALA A 332 1.99 27.10 -31.85
CA ALA A 332 1.91 28.32 -31.04
C ALA A 332 1.33 28.03 -29.64
N LEU A 333 0.31 27.17 -29.53
CA LEU A 333 -0.27 26.75 -28.25
C LEU A 333 0.77 26.02 -27.38
N LEU A 334 1.48 25.05 -27.95
CA LEU A 334 2.54 24.31 -27.27
C LEU A 334 3.68 25.23 -26.83
N LEU A 335 4.07 26.21 -27.66
CA LEU A 335 5.14 27.15 -27.34
C LEU A 335 4.77 28.05 -26.15
N VAL A 336 3.52 28.53 -26.11
CA VAL A 336 3.03 29.34 -24.97
C VAL A 336 2.99 28.50 -23.69
N ALA A 337 2.54 27.25 -23.78
CA ALA A 337 2.50 26.34 -22.64
C ALA A 337 3.91 25.98 -22.14
N ALA A 338 4.85 25.68 -23.05
CA ALA A 338 6.24 25.41 -22.71
C ALA A 338 6.93 26.61 -22.06
N ARG A 339 6.61 27.85 -22.46
CA ARG A 339 7.11 29.07 -21.79
C ARG A 339 6.61 29.22 -20.37
N LYS A 340 5.36 28.84 -20.10
CA LYS A 340 4.78 28.89 -18.75
C LYS A 340 5.28 27.77 -17.85
N ASN A 341 5.38 26.55 -18.39
CA ASN A 341 5.88 25.38 -17.67
C ASN A 341 6.98 24.67 -18.47
N PRO A 342 8.25 25.14 -18.40
CA PRO A 342 9.34 24.63 -19.23
C PRO A 342 9.81 23.21 -18.90
N MET A 343 9.24 22.58 -17.87
CA MET A 343 9.60 21.24 -17.40
C MET A 343 8.48 20.22 -17.65
N ASP A 344 7.38 20.64 -18.27
CA ASP A 344 6.30 19.74 -18.67
C ASP A 344 6.74 18.92 -19.89
N LYS A 345 6.98 17.63 -19.66
CA LYS A 345 7.54 16.72 -20.68
C LYS A 345 6.63 16.61 -21.89
N ASP A 346 5.33 16.41 -21.68
CA ASP A 346 4.38 16.17 -22.78
C ASP A 346 4.30 17.42 -23.67
N VAL A 347 4.29 18.60 -23.06
CA VAL A 347 4.27 19.88 -23.78
C VAL A 347 5.57 20.12 -24.54
N VAL A 348 6.73 19.88 -23.92
CA VAL A 348 8.04 20.13 -24.55
C VAL A 348 8.32 19.12 -25.66
N GLU A 349 7.98 17.85 -25.47
CA GLU A 349 8.11 16.80 -26.47
C GLU A 349 7.14 17.03 -27.64
N GLY A 350 5.89 17.43 -27.34
CA GLY A 350 4.93 17.87 -28.35
C GLY A 350 5.43 19.07 -29.15
N LEU A 351 5.96 20.09 -28.47
CA LEU A 351 6.55 21.26 -29.11
C LEU A 351 7.71 20.90 -30.04
N TRP A 352 8.60 20.02 -29.57
CA TRP A 352 9.75 19.54 -30.34
C TRP A 352 9.32 18.78 -31.59
N ASN A 353 8.43 17.79 -31.44
CA ASN A 353 7.95 16.98 -32.57
C ASN A 353 7.20 17.84 -33.59
N GLN A 354 6.33 18.74 -33.14
CA GLN A 354 5.63 19.66 -34.04
C GLN A 354 6.59 20.66 -34.70
N GLY A 355 7.65 21.07 -33.99
CA GLY A 355 8.72 21.89 -34.53
C GLY A 355 9.48 21.20 -35.66
N LYS A 356 9.77 19.89 -35.54
CA LYS A 356 10.39 19.09 -36.60
C LYS A 356 9.55 19.02 -37.86
N GLU A 357 8.24 18.82 -37.73
CA GLU A 357 7.32 18.79 -38.87
C GLU A 357 7.19 20.14 -39.59
N LEU A 358 7.34 21.25 -38.85
CA LEU A 358 7.19 22.61 -39.38
C LEU A 358 8.50 23.32 -39.75
N GLY A 359 9.66 22.67 -39.56
CA GLY A 359 10.97 23.30 -39.75
C GLY A 359 11.29 24.41 -38.74
N LYS A 360 10.70 24.33 -37.54
CA LYS A 360 10.86 25.26 -36.41
C LYS A 360 11.67 24.64 -35.25
N GLU A 361 12.56 23.70 -35.56
CA GLU A 361 13.34 22.95 -34.56
C GLU A 361 14.24 23.87 -33.74
N LYS A 362 14.79 24.92 -34.36
CA LYS A 362 15.67 25.89 -33.69
C LYS A 362 14.95 26.63 -32.55
N GLU A 363 13.67 26.93 -32.71
CA GLU A 363 12.86 27.60 -31.68
C GLU A 363 12.50 26.65 -30.54
N ALA A 364 12.27 25.37 -30.84
CA ALA A 364 11.95 24.35 -29.84
C ALA A 364 13.18 23.81 -29.09
N ALA A 365 14.38 23.91 -29.68
CA ALA A 365 15.63 23.35 -29.18
C ALA A 365 15.96 23.80 -27.75
N GLU A 366 15.71 25.05 -27.38
CA GLU A 366 16.02 25.56 -26.05
C GLU A 366 15.21 24.83 -24.95
N PHE A 367 13.92 24.58 -25.20
CA PHE A 367 13.06 23.84 -24.26
C PHE A 367 13.47 22.37 -24.19
N TYR A 368 13.78 21.79 -25.35
CA TYR A 368 14.18 20.39 -25.46
C TYR A 368 15.53 20.12 -24.76
N ILE A 369 16.52 21.01 -24.89
CA ILE A 369 17.79 20.96 -24.15
C ILE A 369 17.52 20.93 -22.64
N ARG A 370 16.71 21.87 -22.12
CA ARG A 370 16.43 21.94 -20.67
C ARG A 370 15.75 20.67 -20.15
N MET A 371 14.88 20.06 -20.96
CA MET A 371 14.24 18.79 -20.66
C MET A 371 15.27 17.65 -20.58
N ILE A 372 16.14 17.52 -21.59
CA ILE A 372 17.21 16.51 -21.62
C ILE A 372 18.11 16.64 -20.40
N GLU A 373 18.56 17.84 -20.06
CA GLU A 373 19.39 18.07 -18.87
C GLU A 373 18.66 17.72 -17.57
N SER A 374 17.34 17.91 -17.54
CA SER A 374 16.51 17.49 -16.42
C SER A 374 16.44 15.97 -16.31
N GLU A 375 16.29 15.27 -17.43
CA GLU A 375 16.31 13.80 -17.48
C GLU A 375 17.63 13.24 -16.94
N ILE A 376 18.76 13.87 -17.30
CA ILE A 376 20.09 13.53 -16.76
C ILE A 376 20.15 13.76 -15.25
N ARG A 377 19.66 14.89 -14.74
CA ARG A 377 19.64 15.16 -13.28
C ARG A 377 18.80 14.17 -12.49
N HIS A 378 17.80 13.54 -13.11
CA HIS A 378 16.90 12.57 -12.48
C HIS A 378 17.25 11.10 -12.78
N ASP A 379 18.45 10.83 -13.28
CA ASP A 379 18.96 9.47 -13.55
C ASP A 379 18.20 8.72 -14.67
N LEU A 380 17.61 9.44 -15.63
CA LEU A 380 16.89 8.89 -16.79
C LEU A 380 17.81 8.80 -18.02
N MET A 381 18.99 8.18 -17.86
CA MET A 381 20.08 8.29 -18.83
C MET A 381 19.81 7.72 -20.23
N ASN A 382 19.04 6.62 -20.33
CA ASN A 382 18.69 6.05 -21.65
C ASN A 382 17.86 7.03 -22.49
N VAL A 383 16.84 7.62 -21.87
CA VAL A 383 15.92 8.56 -22.54
C VAL A 383 16.66 9.85 -22.89
N ALA A 384 17.46 10.36 -21.95
CA ALA A 384 18.29 11.53 -22.19
C ALA A 384 19.28 11.33 -23.35
N PHE A 385 19.86 10.13 -23.49
CA PHE A 385 20.74 9.80 -24.61
C PHE A 385 20.01 9.82 -25.95
N GLU A 386 18.85 9.15 -26.04
CA GLU A 386 18.01 9.14 -27.25
C GLU A 386 17.60 10.56 -27.67
N HIS A 387 17.13 11.36 -26.72
CA HIS A 387 16.75 12.75 -26.99
C HIS A 387 17.94 13.63 -27.38
N SER A 388 19.12 13.40 -26.78
CA SER A 388 20.36 14.11 -27.17
C SER A 388 20.75 13.80 -28.61
N ALA A 389 20.61 12.54 -29.04
CA ALA A 389 20.90 12.13 -30.41
C ALA A 389 19.91 12.77 -31.40
N ASP A 390 18.61 12.78 -31.09
CA ASP A 390 17.57 13.42 -31.92
C ASP A 390 17.77 14.94 -32.03
N LEU A 391 18.15 15.60 -30.93
CA LEU A 391 18.51 17.02 -30.93
C LEU A 391 19.67 17.30 -31.89
N LYS A 392 20.74 16.50 -31.82
CA LYS A 392 21.94 16.66 -32.65
C LYS A 392 21.64 16.43 -34.12
N GLU A 393 20.80 15.44 -34.45
CA GLU A 393 20.42 15.14 -35.83
C GLU A 393 19.71 16.33 -36.48
N LYS A 394 18.78 16.98 -35.75
CA LYS A 394 17.94 18.05 -36.31
C LYS A 394 18.54 19.45 -36.17
N VAL A 395 19.29 19.69 -35.09
CA VAL A 395 19.87 21.00 -34.77
C VAL A 395 21.34 20.82 -34.36
N PRO A 396 22.27 20.57 -35.30
CA PRO A 396 23.66 20.25 -34.99
C PRO A 396 24.41 21.32 -34.17
N GLN A 397 24.00 22.58 -34.30
CA GLN A 397 24.53 23.70 -33.52
C GLN A 397 24.00 23.80 -32.08
N ALA A 398 22.96 23.02 -31.73
CA ALA A 398 22.37 22.99 -30.39
C ALA A 398 23.03 21.88 -29.57
N SER A 399 23.39 22.21 -28.34
CA SER A 399 24.23 21.37 -27.50
C SER A 399 23.73 21.39 -26.06
N ILE A 400 23.64 20.23 -25.41
CA ILE A 400 23.41 20.14 -23.97
C ILE A 400 24.66 20.60 -23.20
N SER A 401 24.50 21.03 -21.95
CA SER A 401 25.63 21.51 -21.15
C SER A 401 26.74 20.47 -21.02
N MET A 402 27.96 20.98 -20.90
CA MET A 402 29.17 20.18 -20.72
C MET A 402 29.03 19.17 -19.58
N THR A 403 28.54 19.59 -18.42
CA THR A 403 28.31 18.70 -17.27
C THR A 403 27.40 17.53 -17.63
N CYS A 404 26.32 17.80 -18.38
CA CYS A 404 25.38 16.78 -18.81
C CYS A 404 25.99 15.81 -19.83
N LYS A 405 26.80 16.31 -20.77
CA LYS A 405 27.60 15.45 -21.68
C LYS A 405 28.56 14.55 -20.90
N PHE A 406 29.23 15.08 -19.88
CA PHE A 406 30.10 14.27 -19.01
C PHE A 406 29.32 13.16 -18.30
N THR A 407 28.13 13.45 -17.76
CA THR A 407 27.30 12.45 -17.10
C THR A 407 26.83 11.35 -18.07
N LEU A 408 26.34 11.72 -19.26
CA LEU A 408 25.93 10.74 -20.28
C LEU A 408 27.09 9.87 -20.75
N MET A 409 28.27 10.46 -20.93
CA MET A 409 29.48 9.74 -21.31
C MET A 409 29.88 8.69 -20.26
N THR A 410 29.90 9.05 -18.97
CA THR A 410 30.19 8.11 -17.87
C THR A 410 29.18 6.96 -17.88
N TYR A 411 27.90 7.27 -18.03
CA TYR A 411 26.84 6.27 -18.11
C TYR A 411 27.03 5.29 -19.27
N LEU A 412 27.36 5.78 -20.47
CA LEU A 412 27.61 4.94 -21.65
C LEU A 412 28.84 4.05 -21.46
N THR A 413 29.87 4.56 -20.78
CA THR A 413 31.12 3.84 -20.48
C THR A 413 30.87 2.68 -19.50
N GLU A 414 30.10 2.90 -18.43
CA GLU A 414 29.71 1.85 -17.47
C GLU A 414 28.88 0.73 -18.12
N ARG A 415 28.14 1.05 -19.19
CA ARG A 415 27.30 0.11 -19.95
C ARG A 415 28.02 -0.57 -21.11
N HIS A 416 29.32 -0.33 -21.29
CA HIS A 416 30.13 -0.83 -22.39
C HIS A 416 29.70 -0.35 -23.79
N ASN A 417 29.02 0.80 -23.89
CA ASN A 417 28.58 1.38 -25.16
C ASN A 417 29.62 2.35 -25.75
N TYR A 418 30.74 1.77 -26.18
CA TYR A 418 31.99 2.51 -26.43
C TYR A 418 32.00 3.37 -27.69
N LYS A 419 31.17 3.05 -28.68
CA LYS A 419 31.13 3.79 -29.94
C LYS A 419 30.52 5.18 -29.71
N GLU A 420 29.40 5.22 -29.01
CA GLU A 420 28.63 6.40 -28.64
C GLU A 420 29.40 7.23 -27.62
N ALA A 421 30.06 6.59 -26.65
CA ALA A 421 30.95 7.28 -25.71
C ALA A 421 32.12 8.00 -26.42
N LYS A 422 32.71 7.36 -27.44
CA LYS A 422 33.80 7.95 -28.24
C LYS A 422 33.35 9.17 -29.04
N GLU A 423 32.14 9.13 -29.61
CA GLU A 423 31.57 10.28 -30.34
C GLU A 423 31.37 11.49 -29.41
N LEU A 424 30.84 11.27 -28.21
CA LEU A 424 30.63 12.33 -27.22
C LEU A 424 31.97 12.92 -26.70
N VAL A 425 33.02 12.10 -26.61
CA VAL A 425 34.39 12.56 -26.30
C VAL A 425 34.93 13.46 -27.40
N SER A 426 34.75 13.09 -28.68
CA SER A 426 35.20 13.92 -29.80
C SER A 426 34.54 15.30 -29.79
N GLU A 427 33.25 15.37 -29.49
CA GLU A 427 32.53 16.64 -29.33
C GLU A 427 33.04 17.48 -28.16
N LEU A 428 33.25 16.86 -27.00
CA LEU A 428 33.82 17.52 -25.82
C LEU A 428 35.20 18.11 -26.12
N ILE A 429 35.98 17.51 -27.01
CA ILE A 429 37.31 18.01 -27.39
C ILE A 429 37.21 19.19 -28.37
N GLU A 430 36.24 19.18 -29.27
CA GLU A 430 36.02 20.25 -30.26
C GLU A 430 35.41 21.52 -29.63
N GLU A 431 34.55 21.37 -28.61
CA GLU A 431 33.88 22.50 -27.94
C GLU A 431 34.71 23.17 -26.83
N VAL A 432 35.83 22.58 -26.43
CA VAL A 432 36.61 23.04 -25.28
C VAL A 432 37.78 23.93 -25.70
N ASP A 433 37.79 25.18 -25.23
CA ASP A 433 39.03 25.93 -25.05
C ASP A 433 39.76 25.33 -23.84
N LEU A 434 40.64 24.38 -24.14
CA LEU A 434 41.38 23.52 -23.21
C LEU A 434 42.32 24.30 -22.27
N ASN A 435 42.39 25.62 -22.40
CA ASN A 435 43.05 26.52 -21.45
C ASN A 435 42.24 26.76 -20.15
N SER A 436 40.95 26.39 -20.11
CA SER A 436 40.04 26.83 -19.04
C SER A 436 39.70 25.80 -17.95
N SER A 437 39.88 24.48 -18.17
CA SER A 437 39.57 23.47 -17.13
C SER A 437 40.33 22.12 -17.28
N PRO A 438 41.65 22.10 -17.02
CA PRO A 438 42.50 20.90 -17.14
C PRO A 438 42.14 19.76 -16.16
N GLY A 439 41.60 20.10 -14.98
CA GLY A 439 41.22 19.11 -13.96
C GLY A 439 40.00 18.25 -14.33
N LEU A 440 39.12 18.76 -15.18
CA LEU A 440 37.91 18.03 -15.61
C LEU A 440 38.27 16.86 -16.54
N LEU A 441 39.21 17.11 -17.46
CA LEU A 441 39.80 16.11 -18.37
C LEU A 441 40.62 15.06 -17.61
N GLN A 442 41.36 15.46 -16.57
CA GLN A 442 42.11 14.54 -15.72
C GLN A 442 41.19 13.59 -14.96
N ASN A 443 40.13 14.11 -14.32
CA ASN A 443 39.17 13.29 -13.60
C ASN A 443 38.46 12.29 -14.53
N PHE A 444 38.17 12.71 -15.76
CA PHE A 444 37.63 11.82 -16.78
C PHE A 444 38.62 10.72 -17.19
N ALA A 445 39.87 11.07 -17.50
CA ALA A 445 40.91 10.09 -17.85
C ALA A 445 41.08 9.02 -16.75
N ILE A 446 40.94 9.42 -15.49
CA ILE A 446 40.98 8.52 -14.33
C ILE A 446 39.71 7.67 -14.26
N ALA A 447 38.52 8.24 -14.37
CA ALA A 447 37.25 7.49 -14.31
C ALA A 447 37.12 6.47 -15.47
N ALA A 448 37.47 6.88 -16.69
CA ALA A 448 37.49 6.00 -17.86
C ALA A 448 38.50 4.86 -17.72
N SER A 449 39.58 5.03 -16.94
CA SER A 449 40.62 4.00 -16.75
C SER A 449 40.13 2.74 -16.04
N GLU A 450 39.03 2.84 -15.27
CA GLU A 450 38.46 1.71 -14.53
C GLU A 450 37.57 0.83 -15.41
N HIS A 451 36.94 1.41 -16.45
CA HIS A 451 35.90 0.74 -17.23
C HIS A 451 36.22 0.65 -18.73
N SER A 452 37.18 1.42 -19.25
CA SER A 452 37.53 1.48 -20.69
C SER A 452 38.98 1.93 -20.92
N PRO A 453 39.97 1.03 -20.76
CA PRO A 453 41.40 1.32 -20.89
C PRO A 453 41.82 2.03 -22.20
N GLU A 454 41.16 1.71 -23.30
CA GLU A 454 41.44 2.18 -24.66
C GLU A 454 40.98 3.63 -24.89
N ILE A 455 39.79 3.97 -24.37
CA ILE A 455 39.25 5.33 -24.39
C ILE A 455 40.06 6.21 -23.43
N ALA A 456 40.35 5.70 -22.23
CA ALA A 456 41.20 6.37 -21.25
C ALA A 456 42.58 6.68 -21.83
N LYS A 457 43.22 5.72 -22.50
CA LYS A 457 44.50 5.91 -23.19
C LYS A 457 44.44 7.05 -24.20
N LYS A 458 43.45 7.05 -25.09
CA LYS A 458 43.31 8.09 -26.14
C LYS A 458 43.11 9.49 -25.54
N VAL A 459 42.33 9.60 -24.47
CA VAL A 459 42.10 10.90 -23.82
C VAL A 459 43.30 11.35 -22.99
N ILE A 460 44.04 10.42 -22.36
CA ILE A 460 45.30 10.74 -21.69
C ILE A 460 46.35 11.25 -22.69
N GLU A 461 46.49 10.61 -23.85
CA GLU A 461 47.43 11.04 -24.90
C GLU A 461 47.14 12.47 -25.36
N ILE A 462 45.88 12.80 -25.62
CA ILE A 462 45.43 14.15 -25.98
C ILE A 462 45.70 15.16 -24.83
N CYS A 463 45.46 14.77 -23.57
CA CYS A 463 45.75 15.62 -22.42
C CYS A 463 47.25 15.91 -22.26
N LEU A 464 48.12 14.94 -22.54
CA LEU A 464 49.57 15.08 -22.34
C LEU A 464 50.21 16.06 -23.34
N GLU A 465 49.63 16.18 -24.54
CA GLU A 465 50.06 17.13 -25.58
C GLU A 465 49.53 18.56 -25.36
N HIS A 466 48.63 18.75 -24.40
CA HIS A 466 47.96 20.03 -24.20
C HIS A 466 48.82 21.05 -23.40
N PRO A 467 48.95 22.32 -23.87
CA PRO A 467 49.76 23.35 -23.20
C PRO A 467 49.23 23.82 -21.83
N GLY A 468 47.96 23.60 -21.52
CA GLY A 468 47.29 24.02 -20.28
C GLY A 468 47.39 23.06 -19.08
N ILE A 469 48.04 21.91 -19.21
CA ILE A 469 48.16 20.89 -18.15
C ILE A 469 49.46 21.10 -17.38
N THR A 470 49.40 21.15 -16.03
CA THR A 470 50.60 21.33 -15.18
C THR A 470 51.48 20.08 -15.17
N ASP A 471 52.77 20.23 -14.87
CA ASP A 471 53.71 19.09 -14.82
C ASP A 471 53.27 18.00 -13.83
N GLU A 472 52.68 18.40 -12.70
CA GLU A 472 52.11 17.48 -11.70
C GLU A 472 50.92 16.67 -12.25
N GLN A 473 50.05 17.31 -13.05
CA GLN A 473 48.95 16.62 -13.72
C GLN A 473 49.45 15.70 -14.83
N LYS A 474 50.49 16.10 -15.58
CA LYS A 474 51.15 15.23 -16.56
C LYS A 474 51.72 13.98 -15.91
N ASP A 475 52.29 14.09 -14.71
CA ASP A 475 52.87 12.95 -14.00
C ASP A 475 51.80 11.96 -13.52
N VAL A 476 50.65 12.46 -13.03
CA VAL A 476 49.49 11.61 -12.69
C VAL A 476 48.97 10.88 -13.93
N LEU A 477 48.79 11.60 -15.04
CA LEU A 477 48.29 11.05 -16.30
C LEU A 477 49.27 10.05 -16.92
N LYS A 478 50.58 10.32 -16.90
CA LYS A 478 51.64 9.39 -17.34
C LYS A 478 51.68 8.12 -16.49
N THR A 479 51.50 8.25 -15.17
CA THR A 479 51.44 7.11 -14.25
C THR A 479 50.24 6.22 -14.58
N LYS A 480 49.08 6.83 -14.84
CA LYS A 480 47.87 6.11 -15.24
C LYS A 480 47.98 5.49 -16.63
N LEU A 481 48.59 6.18 -17.59
CA LEU A 481 48.90 5.65 -18.92
C LEU A 481 49.79 4.41 -18.83
N LYS A 482 50.78 4.42 -17.94
CA LYS A 482 51.68 3.28 -17.69
C LYS A 482 50.96 2.11 -17.00
N GLU A 483 50.02 2.40 -16.10
CA GLU A 483 49.13 1.40 -15.48
C GLU A 483 48.15 0.78 -16.50
N LEU A 484 47.67 1.57 -17.45
CA LEU A 484 46.78 1.11 -18.53
C LEU A 484 47.53 0.28 -19.58
N GLN A 485 48.75 0.69 -19.95
CA GLN A 485 49.62 -0.04 -20.87
C GLN A 485 50.00 -1.44 -20.38
N SER A 486 50.00 -1.69 -19.06
CA SER A 486 50.23 -3.04 -18.50
C SER A 486 48.98 -3.92 -18.43
N ARG A 487 47.78 -3.35 -18.67
CA ARG A 487 46.49 -4.06 -18.71
C ARG A 487 45.98 -4.33 -20.11
N LEU A 488 46.48 -3.62 -21.11
CA LEU A 488 46.14 -3.80 -22.53
C LEU A 488 47.06 -4.86 -23.16
N PRO A 489 46.56 -5.81 -23.97
CA PRO A 489 47.43 -6.71 -24.72
C PRO A 489 48.28 -5.90 -25.71
N GLU A 490 49.59 -6.12 -25.70
CA GLU A 490 50.54 -5.43 -26.59
C GLU A 490 50.13 -5.60 -28.07
N SER A 491 49.89 -4.49 -28.75
CA SER A 491 50.01 -4.47 -30.21
C SER A 491 51.50 -4.35 -30.55
N PRO A 492 52.04 -5.14 -31.50
CA PRO A 492 53.48 -5.17 -31.76
C PRO A 492 53.97 -3.85 -32.39
N PRO A 493 55.28 -3.54 -32.25
CA PRO A 493 55.83 -2.25 -32.62
C PRO A 493 55.92 -2.06 -34.13
N VAL A 494 55.65 -0.83 -34.56
CA VAL A 494 55.89 -0.35 -35.93
C VAL A 494 57.41 -0.27 -36.15
N SER A 495 57.94 -1.08 -37.06
CA SER A 495 59.28 -0.89 -37.64
C SER A 495 59.19 -0.51 -39.11
N ASP A 496 59.98 0.51 -39.44
CA ASP A 496 60.25 1.21 -40.69
C ASP A 496 60.07 0.50 -42.05
N MET A 497 59.49 1.29 -42.97
CA MET A 497 59.76 1.47 -44.41
C MET A 497 60.11 0.26 -45.30
N GLY A 498 59.25 0.00 -46.31
CA GLY A 498 59.67 -0.63 -47.58
C GLY A 498 58.64 -1.55 -48.25
N GLU A 499 57.84 -0.96 -49.14
CA GLU A 499 57.15 -1.51 -50.33
C GLU A 499 56.79 -3.02 -50.48
N ALA A 500 55.50 -3.20 -50.84
CA ALA A 500 54.92 -4.14 -51.81
C ALA A 500 54.58 -5.61 -51.42
N HIS A 501 53.25 -5.85 -51.37
CA HIS A 501 52.47 -7.00 -51.88
C HIS A 501 52.63 -8.45 -51.33
N ALA A 502 51.46 -8.96 -50.90
CA ALA A 502 50.94 -10.35 -50.85
C ALA A 502 51.54 -11.30 -49.78
N VAL A 503 50.75 -12.00 -48.94
CA VAL A 503 49.87 -13.15 -49.28
C VAL A 503 48.80 -13.40 -48.19
N VAL A 504 47.66 -13.91 -48.64
CA VAL A 504 46.36 -14.28 -48.02
C VAL A 504 46.39 -15.43 -46.99
N SER A 505 45.49 -15.39 -46.00
CA SER A 505 44.59 -16.47 -45.51
C SER A 505 44.26 -16.23 -44.01
N ASN A 506 43.02 -16.09 -43.56
CA ASN A 506 42.13 -17.23 -43.33
C ASN A 506 40.66 -16.81 -42.99
N THR A 507 40.12 -15.81 -43.66
CA THR A 507 38.71 -15.38 -43.47
C THR A 507 37.81 -15.64 -44.68
N GLU A 508 38.35 -16.20 -45.77
CA GLU A 508 37.58 -16.57 -46.98
C GLU A 508 37.06 -18.02 -46.96
N LYS A 509 37.50 -18.86 -46.00
CA LYS A 509 36.95 -20.22 -45.82
C LYS A 509 35.63 -20.27 -45.06
N LEU A 510 35.27 -19.22 -44.32
CA LEU A 510 34.00 -19.20 -43.58
C LEU A 510 32.84 -18.63 -44.40
N THR A 511 33.13 -17.76 -45.37
CA THR A 511 32.10 -17.08 -46.17
C THR A 511 31.63 -17.91 -47.36
N ALA A 512 32.53 -18.70 -47.98
CA ALA A 512 32.19 -19.59 -49.09
C ALA A 512 31.35 -20.83 -48.67
N GLU A 513 31.46 -21.27 -47.42
CA GLU A 513 30.64 -22.37 -46.86
C GLU A 513 29.18 -21.90 -46.61
N LEU A 514 28.98 -20.62 -46.29
CA LEU A 514 27.69 -19.98 -46.01
C LEU A 514 26.97 -19.50 -47.28
N GLU A 515 27.70 -19.02 -48.28
CA GLU A 515 27.14 -18.55 -49.56
C GLU A 515 26.69 -19.73 -50.46
N SER A 516 27.37 -20.89 -50.35
CA SER A 516 26.96 -22.15 -50.98
C SER A 516 25.68 -22.75 -50.37
N GLN A 517 25.45 -22.52 -49.07
CA GLN A 517 24.21 -22.93 -48.39
C GLN A 517 23.01 -22.03 -48.69
N LEU A 518 23.23 -20.82 -49.20
CA LEU A 518 22.19 -19.79 -49.39
C LEU A 518 21.94 -19.39 -50.85
N GLY A 519 22.75 -19.84 -51.82
CA GLY A 519 22.41 -19.80 -53.24
C GLY A 519 22.36 -18.40 -53.88
N LEU A 520 23.14 -17.43 -53.39
CA LEU A 520 23.13 -16.05 -53.91
C LEU A 520 24.43 -15.73 -54.67
N LYS A 521 24.31 -15.04 -55.82
CA LYS A 521 25.43 -14.59 -56.67
C LYS A 521 25.85 -13.15 -56.33
N PRO A 522 27.16 -12.81 -56.37
CA PRO A 522 27.65 -11.45 -56.12
C PRO A 522 27.92 -10.68 -57.43
N GLU A 523 27.73 -9.35 -57.39
CA GLU A 523 28.19 -8.43 -58.45
C GLU A 523 28.94 -7.22 -57.86
N SER A 524 30.15 -7.05 -58.38
CA SER A 524 31.15 -5.96 -58.28
C SER A 524 30.72 -4.70 -59.08
N GLN A 525 31.20 -3.45 -58.96
CA GLN A 525 32.50 -2.83 -58.63
C GLN A 525 32.30 -1.26 -58.61
N PRO A 526 33.27 -0.43 -58.14
CA PRO A 526 33.14 1.02 -57.93
C PRO A 526 33.86 1.89 -59.00
N LEU A 527 33.55 3.20 -59.04
CA LEU A 527 34.30 4.21 -59.82
C LEU A 527 34.49 5.53 -59.04
N ALA A 528 35.62 6.17 -59.34
CA ALA A 528 36.36 7.16 -58.56
C ALA A 528 36.16 8.63 -59.00
N GLU A 529 36.64 9.53 -58.14
CA GLU A 529 37.31 10.83 -58.38
C GLU A 529 36.67 11.91 -59.28
N ARG A 530 36.45 13.12 -58.71
CA ARG A 530 37.04 14.38 -59.23
C ARG A 530 36.93 15.59 -58.29
N GLU A 531 37.93 16.44 -58.45
CA GLU A 531 38.40 17.60 -57.68
C GLU A 531 37.64 18.94 -57.86
N VAL A 532 37.57 19.72 -56.77
CA VAL A 532 38.08 21.12 -56.55
C VAL A 532 37.48 22.34 -57.32
N GLN A 533 36.70 23.16 -56.57
CA GLN A 533 36.76 24.65 -56.37
C GLN A 533 36.28 25.68 -57.45
N PRO A 534 36.14 27.01 -57.16
CA PRO A 534 35.21 27.72 -56.25
C PRO A 534 34.68 29.09 -56.83
N LEU A 535 34.16 29.99 -55.98
CA LEU A 535 33.76 31.42 -56.18
C LEU A 535 32.45 31.67 -56.97
N ALA A 536 31.64 32.70 -56.73
CA ALA A 536 31.52 33.75 -55.72
C ALA A 536 30.19 34.51 -56.00
N ASP A 537 29.74 35.30 -55.01
CA ASP A 537 29.19 36.64 -55.19
C ASP A 537 27.73 36.88 -55.69
N THR A 538 26.94 37.45 -54.75
CA THR A 538 26.24 38.75 -54.89
C THR A 538 24.70 38.78 -55.00
N ILE A 539 24.08 39.18 -53.87
CA ILE A 539 23.08 40.26 -53.65
C ILE A 539 21.93 40.42 -54.68
N SER A 540 20.67 40.32 -54.21
CA SER A 540 19.71 41.46 -54.15
C SER A 540 18.27 41.03 -53.80
N LEU A 541 17.71 41.73 -52.78
CA LEU A 541 16.28 41.84 -52.46
C LEU A 541 15.52 42.64 -53.53
N PRO A 542 14.18 42.53 -53.60
CA PRO A 542 13.31 43.53 -52.92
C PRO A 542 12.05 42.88 -52.29
N VAL A 543 11.70 43.17 -51.03
CA VAL A 543 10.79 44.25 -50.54
C VAL A 543 9.58 44.52 -51.45
N VAL A 544 8.37 44.15 -51.00
CA VAL A 544 7.15 45.00 -50.90
C VAL A 544 6.15 44.31 -49.96
N GLU A 545 5.89 44.91 -48.81
CA GLU A 545 4.65 44.86 -48.02
C GLU A 545 3.78 46.09 -48.41
N PRO A 546 2.58 46.34 -47.84
CA PRO A 546 1.52 45.49 -47.27
C PRO A 546 0.13 45.96 -47.79
N GLU A 547 -0.99 45.46 -47.23
CA GLU A 547 -2.33 46.11 -47.06
C GLU A 547 -3.41 45.00 -46.95
N THR A 548 -4.51 45.01 -46.19
CA THR A 548 -5.08 45.75 -45.04
C THR A 548 -6.44 45.09 -44.71
N GLN A 549 -6.83 45.09 -43.42
CA GLN A 549 -8.20 45.28 -42.86
C GLN A 549 -9.35 44.26 -43.14
N SER A 550 -9.92 43.65 -42.08
CA SER A 550 -11.23 43.98 -41.43
C SER A 550 -12.41 43.16 -41.99
N ALA A 551 -13.51 42.78 -41.34
CA ALA A 551 -13.98 42.53 -39.96
C ALA A 551 -15.45 41.98 -40.11
N ALA A 552 -15.96 41.23 -39.11
CA ALA A 552 -17.39 41.01 -38.76
C ALA A 552 -18.26 40.21 -39.81
N GLU A 553 -19.39 39.53 -39.53
CA GLU A 553 -20.34 39.40 -38.41
C GLU A 553 -21.41 38.31 -38.74
N LEU A 554 -22.32 38.01 -37.78
CA LEU A 554 -23.63 37.30 -37.83
C LEU A 554 -23.68 35.74 -37.88
N VAL A 555 -24.29 34.97 -36.97
CA VAL A 555 -25.66 34.87 -36.35
C VAL A 555 -26.65 34.00 -37.16
N VAL A 556 -27.46 33.20 -36.41
CA VAL A 556 -28.74 32.48 -36.70
C VAL A 556 -28.61 30.99 -36.28
N GLN A 557 -29.41 30.38 -35.38
CA GLN A 557 -30.85 30.11 -35.53
C GLN A 557 -31.53 29.64 -34.22
N GLN A 558 -32.84 29.93 -34.12
CA GLN A 558 -33.82 29.49 -33.11
C GLN A 558 -34.56 28.20 -33.51
N GLY A 559 -35.24 27.57 -32.53
CA GLY A 559 -36.56 26.91 -32.68
C GLY A 559 -36.54 25.39 -32.92
N VAL A 560 -37.46 24.51 -32.48
CA VAL A 560 -38.62 24.41 -31.55
C VAL A 560 -39.44 23.16 -32.04
N GLU A 561 -40.32 22.60 -31.19
CA GLU A 561 -41.38 21.56 -31.44
C GLU A 561 -40.94 20.08 -31.44
N THR A 562 -41.36 19.16 -30.55
CA THR A 562 -42.64 18.70 -29.92
C THR A 562 -43.40 17.60 -30.67
N GLN A 563 -44.04 16.75 -29.86
CA GLN A 563 -45.11 15.75 -30.11
C GLN A 563 -44.67 14.30 -30.35
N ASP A 564 -45.39 13.25 -29.93
CA ASP A 564 -46.47 12.97 -28.97
C ASP A 564 -46.83 11.46 -29.12
N ARG A 565 -47.67 10.92 -28.22
CA ARG A 565 -48.52 9.69 -28.33
C ARG A 565 -47.94 8.32 -27.91
N SER A 566 -48.37 7.76 -26.76
CA SER A 566 -49.58 6.94 -26.45
C SER A 566 -49.43 5.46 -26.86
N GLY A 567 -49.78 4.39 -26.12
CA GLY A 567 -50.55 4.13 -24.89
C GLY A 567 -50.83 2.60 -24.82
N ILE A 568 -51.64 2.15 -23.85
CA ILE A 568 -52.33 0.83 -23.69
C ILE A 568 -51.76 -0.15 -22.61
N GLU A 569 -52.26 -0.03 -21.36
CA GLU A 569 -53.14 -0.96 -20.57
C GLU A 569 -53.26 -2.46 -20.98
N LEU A 570 -53.50 -3.52 -20.15
CA LEU A 570 -54.24 -3.74 -18.88
C LEU A 570 -54.03 -5.20 -18.33
N GLU A 571 -54.17 -5.36 -17.00
CA GLU A 571 -54.80 -6.43 -16.18
C GLU A 571 -54.39 -7.94 -16.09
N GLY A 572 -54.50 -8.45 -14.85
CA GLY A 572 -54.69 -9.88 -14.52
C GLY A 572 -54.48 -10.24 -13.02
N GLN A 573 -55.55 -10.25 -12.22
CA GLN A 573 -55.65 -10.70 -10.81
C GLN A 573 -56.33 -12.09 -10.68
N GLN A 574 -56.23 -12.71 -9.47
CA GLN A 574 -57.03 -13.78 -8.81
C GLN A 574 -56.27 -15.11 -8.58
N ALA A 575 -56.57 -16.01 -7.62
CA ALA A 575 -56.96 -16.02 -6.19
C ALA A 575 -57.50 -17.45 -5.83
N ILE A 576 -57.05 -18.03 -4.69
CA ILE A 576 -57.72 -19.03 -3.78
C ILE A 576 -57.65 -20.58 -4.04
N GLU A 577 -57.47 -21.30 -2.91
CA GLU A 577 -57.22 -22.71 -2.47
C GLU A 577 -58.31 -23.80 -2.82
N PRO A 578 -58.41 -25.07 -2.27
CA PRO A 578 -57.73 -25.79 -1.14
C PRO A 578 -57.52 -27.35 -1.18
N GLU A 579 -56.98 -27.89 -0.05
CA GLU A 579 -57.14 -29.21 0.62
C GLU A 579 -56.51 -30.56 0.15
N GLY A 580 -55.96 -31.32 1.13
CA GLY A 580 -55.90 -32.80 1.11
C GLY A 580 -54.72 -33.52 1.82
N GLN A 581 -54.90 -33.97 3.08
CA GLN A 581 -54.18 -35.11 3.71
C GLN A 581 -54.95 -36.43 3.45
N PRO A 582 -54.32 -37.63 3.56
CA PRO A 582 -54.51 -38.45 4.79
C PRO A 582 -53.26 -39.26 5.22
N GLY A 583 -53.21 -39.66 6.50
CA GLY A 583 -52.08 -40.39 7.12
C GLY A 583 -52.26 -41.91 7.26
N LEU A 584 -51.29 -42.56 7.95
CA LEU A 584 -51.44 -43.68 8.92
C LEU A 584 -50.06 -44.24 9.34
N SER A 585 -49.91 -44.53 10.64
CA SER A 585 -48.74 -45.05 11.39
C SER A 585 -48.59 -46.58 11.27
N PRO A 586 -47.91 -47.33 12.19
CA PRO A 586 -46.63 -47.17 12.90
C PRO A 586 -45.73 -48.43 12.75
N GLU A 587 -44.39 -48.37 12.91
CA GLU A 587 -43.65 -49.55 13.41
C GLU A 587 -42.24 -49.25 13.97
N VAL A 588 -41.92 -50.07 14.96
CA VAL A 588 -40.78 -50.11 15.91
C VAL A 588 -39.50 -50.62 15.24
N GLN A 589 -38.30 -50.22 15.72
CA GLN A 589 -37.09 -51.07 15.90
C GLN A 589 -35.92 -50.29 16.57
N PRO A 590 -34.87 -50.98 17.11
CA PRO A 590 -34.21 -50.65 18.37
C PRO A 590 -32.76 -50.12 18.25
N ALA A 591 -32.14 -49.88 19.41
CA ALA A 591 -30.77 -49.40 19.63
C ALA A 591 -29.64 -50.29 19.06
N VAL A 592 -28.49 -49.68 18.71
CA VAL A 592 -27.10 -50.04 19.09
C VAL A 592 -26.06 -49.07 18.44
N GLU A 593 -25.17 -48.57 19.31
CA GLU A 593 -23.80 -47.98 19.19
C GLU A 593 -23.36 -47.00 18.08
N PRO A 594 -22.73 -45.85 18.46
CA PRO A 594 -21.88 -45.07 17.56
C PRO A 594 -20.40 -45.46 17.65
N ASP A 595 -19.82 -45.74 16.49
CA ASP A 595 -18.39 -45.95 16.25
C ASP A 595 -17.55 -44.68 16.50
N LYS A 596 -16.37 -44.85 17.11
CA LYS A 596 -15.41 -43.78 17.47
C LYS A 596 -14.74 -43.15 16.24
N PRO A 597 -14.45 -41.83 16.24
CA PRO A 597 -13.42 -41.25 15.40
C PRO A 597 -12.03 -41.36 16.06
N LYS A 598 -11.03 -41.72 15.25
CA LYS A 598 -9.61 -41.83 15.63
C LYS A 598 -9.01 -40.46 15.98
N SER A 599 -8.50 -40.31 17.19
CA SER A 599 -7.67 -39.18 17.64
C SER A 599 -6.18 -39.52 17.57
N SER A 600 -5.36 -38.63 17.00
CA SER A 600 -3.90 -38.59 17.23
C SER A 600 -3.58 -37.61 18.38
N PRO A 601 -2.51 -37.79 19.16
CA PRO A 601 -2.45 -37.36 20.56
C PRO A 601 -1.91 -35.94 20.74
N ALA A 602 -2.74 -35.02 21.24
CA ALA A 602 -2.24 -33.88 22.01
C ALA A 602 -1.98 -34.36 23.44
N GLN A 603 -0.75 -34.20 23.93
CA GLN A 603 -0.38 -34.51 25.30
C GLN A 603 -1.25 -33.67 26.26
N ASN A 604 -2.14 -34.37 26.96
CA ASN A 604 -3.09 -33.81 27.90
C ASN A 604 -2.34 -33.42 29.20
N GLN A 605 -1.81 -32.18 29.28
CA GLN A 605 -1.23 -31.64 30.52
C GLN A 605 -2.36 -31.42 31.53
N SER A 606 -2.59 -32.40 32.39
CA SER A 606 -3.60 -32.29 33.45
C SER A 606 -3.00 -31.50 34.61
N ILE A 607 -3.56 -30.31 34.87
CA ILE A 607 -3.21 -29.43 35.98
C ILE A 607 -3.72 -30.06 37.28
N MET A 608 -2.85 -30.20 38.27
CA MET A 608 -3.20 -30.73 39.59
C MET A 608 -2.95 -29.64 40.64
N ALA A 609 -3.97 -29.31 41.42
CA ALA A 609 -3.83 -28.38 42.55
C ALA A 609 -3.31 -29.15 43.77
N VAL A 610 -2.23 -28.66 44.37
CA VAL A 610 -1.62 -29.27 45.57
C VAL A 610 -1.47 -28.18 46.62
N LYS A 611 -1.83 -28.50 47.87
CA LYS A 611 -1.73 -27.56 48.97
C LYS A 611 -0.43 -27.79 49.72
N ALA A 612 0.33 -26.73 49.99
CA ALA A 612 1.61 -26.82 50.69
C ALA A 612 1.71 -25.74 51.77
N THR A 613 2.13 -26.14 52.97
CA THR A 613 2.30 -25.20 54.07
C THR A 613 3.72 -24.60 54.04
N PRO A 614 3.88 -23.26 54.08
CA PRO A 614 5.21 -22.65 54.13
C PRO A 614 5.87 -22.89 55.49
N LEU A 615 7.12 -23.36 55.48
CA LEU A 615 7.95 -23.58 56.67
C LEU A 615 8.59 -22.28 57.16
N SER A 616 8.96 -21.38 56.25
CA SER A 616 9.42 -20.02 56.58
C SER A 616 9.27 -19.05 55.41
N VAL A 617 9.12 -17.76 55.72
CA VAL A 617 9.06 -16.67 54.74
C VAL A 617 10.01 -15.56 55.20
N ASN A 618 11.08 -15.30 54.46
CA ASN A 618 12.06 -14.25 54.75
C ASN A 618 12.53 -13.57 53.46
N GLU A 619 12.52 -12.24 53.42
CA GLU A 619 13.09 -11.41 52.32
C GLU A 619 12.74 -11.90 50.91
N GLY A 620 11.46 -12.20 50.65
CA GLY A 620 10.99 -12.64 49.34
C GLY A 620 11.32 -14.10 48.99
N LYS A 621 11.85 -14.89 49.94
CA LYS A 621 12.04 -16.34 49.80
C LYS A 621 11.05 -17.09 50.68
N ILE A 622 10.27 -17.98 50.05
CA ILE A 622 9.35 -18.90 50.72
C ILE A 622 9.98 -20.28 50.70
N VAL A 623 10.17 -20.88 51.88
CA VAL A 623 10.64 -22.27 52.02
C VAL A 623 9.42 -23.15 52.24
N LEU A 624 9.14 -24.06 51.32
CA LEU A 624 7.98 -24.96 51.36
C LEU A 624 8.36 -26.34 51.91
N ASN A 625 7.41 -27.00 52.58
CA ASN A 625 7.60 -28.38 53.02
C ASN A 625 7.45 -29.35 51.85
N MET A 626 8.58 -29.81 51.30
CA MET A 626 8.58 -30.72 50.14
C MET A 626 8.09 -32.13 50.48
N ASP A 627 8.13 -32.56 51.75
CA ASP A 627 7.60 -33.87 52.15
C ASP A 627 6.06 -33.89 52.10
N GLU A 628 5.41 -32.78 52.42
CA GLU A 628 3.94 -32.62 52.35
C GLU A 628 3.45 -32.62 50.89
N ILE A 629 4.22 -31.98 49.99
CA ILE A 629 3.98 -31.98 48.55
C ILE A 629 4.25 -33.37 47.97
N GLY A 630 5.35 -34.01 48.36
CA GLY A 630 5.74 -35.35 47.91
C GLY A 630 4.75 -36.44 48.32
N GLN A 631 4.17 -36.35 49.52
CA GLN A 631 3.12 -37.26 49.98
C GLN A 631 1.83 -37.17 49.15
N GLN A 632 1.51 -36.00 48.61
CA GLN A 632 0.35 -35.82 47.71
C GLN A 632 0.66 -36.28 46.27
N LEU A 633 1.93 -36.51 45.94
CA LEU A 633 2.43 -36.90 44.61
C LEU A 633 2.99 -38.35 44.59
N LEU A 634 2.59 -39.19 45.55
CA LEU A 634 3.19 -40.49 45.89
C LEU A 634 3.38 -41.56 44.79
N PRO A 635 2.85 -41.49 43.55
CA PRO A 635 3.29 -42.44 42.52
C PRO A 635 4.64 -42.12 41.85
N LEU A 636 5.26 -40.95 42.08
CA LEU A 636 6.30 -40.40 41.19
C LEU A 636 7.61 -40.12 41.94
N ASN A 637 8.46 -41.13 42.04
CA ASN A 637 9.58 -41.14 43.00
C ASN A 637 10.88 -40.42 42.59
N LYS A 638 10.95 -39.65 41.49
CA LYS A 638 12.12 -38.79 41.21
C LYS A 638 11.74 -37.50 40.49
N ILE A 639 11.76 -36.39 41.24
CA ILE A 639 11.74 -35.03 40.68
C ILE A 639 13.14 -34.74 40.11
N MET A 640 13.23 -34.49 38.80
CA MET A 640 14.49 -34.20 38.11
C MET A 640 14.86 -32.72 38.17
N SER A 641 13.88 -31.85 37.94
CA SER A 641 14.03 -30.40 37.99
C SER A 641 12.69 -29.72 38.26
N ILE A 642 12.76 -28.49 38.79
CA ILE A 642 11.62 -27.66 39.15
C ILE A 642 11.78 -26.31 38.46
N ALA A 643 10.76 -25.87 37.72
CA ALA A 643 10.71 -24.56 37.11
C ALA A 643 9.47 -23.79 37.59
N VAL A 644 9.65 -22.53 37.99
CA VAL A 644 8.51 -21.66 38.33
C VAL A 644 8.00 -21.07 37.02
N ALA A 645 6.78 -21.45 36.64
CA ALA A 645 6.15 -21.01 35.41
C ALA A 645 5.54 -19.62 35.59
N GLU A 646 4.93 -19.34 36.75
CA GLU A 646 4.27 -18.06 37.02
C GLU A 646 4.08 -17.83 38.53
N ILE A 647 4.17 -16.56 38.95
CA ILE A 647 3.87 -16.12 40.32
C ILE A 647 2.78 -15.07 40.23
N ALA A 648 1.66 -15.29 40.92
CA ALA A 648 0.55 -14.34 40.94
C ALA A 648 0.97 -13.01 41.61
N PRO A 649 0.60 -11.85 41.07
CA PRO A 649 0.92 -10.54 41.65
C PRO A 649 0.16 -10.30 42.97
N ASP A 650 0.70 -9.43 43.83
CA ASP A 650 0.29 -9.15 45.24
C ASP A 650 -1.20 -8.80 45.49
N GLN A 651 -2.03 -8.65 44.45
CA GLN A 651 -3.44 -8.27 44.58
C GLN A 651 -4.45 -9.38 44.24
N GLU A 652 -3.99 -10.59 43.90
CA GLU A 652 -4.83 -11.79 43.81
C GLU A 652 -4.45 -12.82 44.89
N LEU A 653 -5.31 -13.82 45.13
CA LEU A 653 -4.99 -14.94 46.04
C LEU A 653 -3.61 -15.51 45.65
N PRO A 654 -2.60 -15.49 46.54
CA PRO A 654 -1.22 -15.78 46.15
C PRO A 654 -1.11 -17.23 45.73
N TYR A 655 -0.90 -17.48 44.44
CA TYR A 655 -0.63 -18.81 43.92
C TYR A 655 0.66 -18.82 43.10
N MET A 656 1.34 -19.98 43.12
CA MET A 656 2.54 -20.22 42.34
C MET A 656 2.29 -21.41 41.41
N LEU A 657 2.53 -21.22 40.12
CA LEU A 657 2.53 -22.32 39.15
C LEU A 657 3.95 -22.86 39.01
N ILE A 658 4.10 -24.15 39.28
CA ILE A 658 5.36 -24.87 39.20
C ILE A 658 5.24 -26.01 38.20
N ASP A 659 6.13 -26.04 37.23
CA ASP A 659 6.32 -27.18 36.35
C ASP A 659 7.33 -28.15 36.98
N LEU A 660 6.87 -29.38 37.24
CA LEU A 660 7.70 -30.48 37.68
C LEU A 660 8.01 -31.40 36.50
N PHE A 661 9.30 -31.67 36.33
CA PHE A 661 9.78 -32.70 35.42
C PHE A 661 10.00 -33.98 36.22
N LEU A 662 9.18 -34.99 35.91
CA LEU A 662 9.12 -36.25 36.66
C LEU A 662 9.48 -37.41 35.75
N ASP A 663 10.28 -38.35 36.28
CA ASP A 663 10.45 -39.66 35.66
C ASP A 663 9.33 -40.59 36.11
N ASP A 664 8.64 -41.21 35.16
CA ASP A 664 7.75 -42.33 35.43
C ASP A 664 8.58 -43.62 35.53
N PRO A 665 8.78 -44.20 36.73
CA PRO A 665 9.66 -45.36 36.90
C PRO A 665 9.12 -46.63 36.23
N LYS A 666 7.86 -46.64 35.77
CA LYS A 666 7.27 -47.78 35.05
C LYS A 666 7.42 -47.67 33.54
N THR A 667 7.44 -46.46 33.00
CA THR A 667 7.50 -46.23 31.54
C THR A 667 8.80 -45.61 31.06
N ASN A 668 9.68 -45.19 31.99
CA ASN A 668 10.97 -44.54 31.71
C ASN A 668 10.83 -43.28 30.83
N ASP A 669 9.70 -42.58 31.01
CA ASP A 669 9.23 -41.48 30.17
C ASP A 669 9.18 -40.20 31.02
N HIS A 670 9.60 -39.07 30.44
CA HIS A 670 9.62 -37.78 31.13
C HIS A 670 8.25 -37.10 31.05
N LYS A 671 7.62 -36.81 32.19
CA LYS A 671 6.33 -36.12 32.24
C LYS A 671 6.47 -34.73 32.84
N ILE A 672 5.90 -33.74 32.16
CA ILE A 672 5.76 -32.37 32.66
C ILE A 672 4.40 -32.26 33.34
N ARG A 673 4.40 -31.87 34.60
CA ARG A 673 3.18 -31.63 35.40
C ARG A 673 3.22 -30.21 35.92
N THR A 674 2.22 -29.41 35.53
CA THR A 674 1.99 -28.09 36.08
C THR A 674 1.15 -28.20 37.35
N ILE A 675 1.70 -27.71 38.46
CA ILE A 675 1.05 -27.72 39.76
C ILE A 675 0.75 -26.28 40.17
N ARG A 676 -0.49 -26.05 40.62
CA ARG A 676 -0.88 -24.78 41.26
C ARG A 676 -0.79 -24.95 42.77
N LEU A 677 0.16 -24.23 43.38
CA LEU A 677 0.27 -24.09 44.83
C LEU A 677 -0.58 -22.88 45.25
N LEU A 678 -1.59 -23.13 46.09
CA LEU A 678 -2.54 -22.14 46.62
C LEU A 678 -2.23 -21.75 48.08
#